data_AF-A0A3R6G345-F1
#
_entry.id   AF-A0A3R6G345-F1
#
_cell.length_a   1.000
_cell.length_b   1.000
_cell.length_c   1.000
_cell.angle_alpha   90.00
_cell.angle_beta   90.00
_cell.angle_gamma   90.00
#
_symmetry.space_group_name_H-M   'P 1'
#
loop_
_entity.id
_entity.type
_entity.pdbx_description
1 polymer ?
#
loop_
_entity_poly.entity_id
_entity_poly.type
_entity_poly.pdbx_seq_one_letter_code
_entity_poly.pdbx_strand_id
1 'polypeptide(L)'
;MAARKKRKKKYRMFWFFAKMQLVLLLAVIAGACWYYFGGYAEEVKDLKTQAIELVRHSSKETFKANQTSIVYALDESVISTLKGGKDSYYLSITDMPSNVECAIVSIEDKKFFRHNGIDYRALLRAVKAMIENGEATQGGSTITMQLARNIFLSQEKTWQRKVEEMYIARELEKKYTKDEILEFYLNNIYFGNGYYGIQSASRGYFNRDVQDLDLSEQAFLCAIPNNPTLYDPLTNITNTYKRRNRILKNMLDDGKISKTAYENALGEVMALDRPEALAKNDYVETYTYYCAARALMETEDFQFKYQFSSEDEKNKYDEAYETLYSECQKKLYTAGYRIYTSFDLNLQQELQDTVNEALAGYTEVNDEGVYALQSAAVCIDNDNGYVRAIVGGRSQDFSGYTLNRAFQSYRQPGSAIKPLIVYTPSFERNYTPDSVVTDEPIEDGPRNANGSYSGQITVRTAVEKSVNTIAWKLYEELTPEVGLSYLEKMNFAKLDVNDYRPATALGGFTNGVSALEMASGYAAIENDGNYRAPTCIVKILDADGNEIYASAQTEEAVYKQNAARMMTDVLKGVITSGTAHGLGLGSMPAAGKTGTSNDQKDGWFVGYTRYYTTSVWVGYDMPKKMDKLMGSTYPGTIWQKFMLKAHEGRSPMEFLPYAQVSDEVHTFHPEETEENPDQNADENAGQQDQNQQQQDQQQPQNQQQQDQQQPQNQQQQDQQQPQEQQQQQQEQQQQQQQEQQQQQDQQQDQQQQDQQQEQQQQQQQEQQQQQDQQQDQQQQDQQQ
;
A
#
# COMPACT_ATOMS: atom_id res chain seq x y z
N MET A 1 -91.18 2.91 44.73
CA MET A 1 -90.52 1.97 43.79
C MET A 1 -89.12 2.42 43.26
N ALA A 2 -88.40 3.36 43.89
CA ALA A 2 -87.18 3.94 43.29
C ALA A 2 -85.89 3.08 43.42
N ALA A 3 -85.70 2.35 44.52
CA ALA A 3 -84.43 1.66 44.82
C ALA A 3 -84.09 0.50 43.85
N ARG A 4 -85.09 -0.24 43.35
CA ARG A 4 -84.89 -1.39 42.45
C ARG A 4 -84.38 -1.00 41.05
N LYS A 5 -84.62 0.24 40.58
CA LYS A 5 -84.14 0.71 39.25
C LYS A 5 -82.65 1.10 39.26
N LYS A 6 -82.12 1.73 40.33
CA LYS A 6 -80.68 2.09 40.42
C LYS A 6 -79.76 0.85 40.44
N ARG A 7 -80.13 -0.23 41.16
CA ARG A 7 -79.34 -1.47 41.20
C ARG A 7 -79.22 -2.16 39.83
N LYS A 8 -80.30 -2.22 39.03
CA LYS A 8 -80.25 -2.79 37.65
C LYS A 8 -79.38 -1.97 36.68
N LYS A 9 -79.29 -0.64 36.82
CA LYS A 9 -78.47 0.19 35.93
C LYS A 9 -76.95 0.00 36.18
N LYS A 10 -76.52 -0.12 37.45
CA LYS A 10 -75.13 -0.50 37.79
C LYS A 10 -74.75 -1.89 37.24
N TYR A 11 -75.62 -2.90 37.38
CA TYR A 11 -75.35 -4.25 36.85
C TYR A 11 -75.21 -4.30 35.32
N ARG A 12 -76.00 -3.52 34.56
CA ARG A 12 -75.83 -3.43 33.09
C ARG A 12 -74.53 -2.76 32.68
N MET A 13 -74.08 -1.74 33.40
CA MET A 13 -72.79 -1.09 33.11
C MET A 13 -71.62 -2.02 33.44
N PHE A 14 -71.67 -2.71 34.59
CA PHE A 14 -70.68 -3.73 34.96
C PHE A 14 -70.57 -4.84 33.92
N TRP A 15 -71.70 -5.40 33.46
CA TRP A 15 -71.69 -6.42 32.40
C TRP A 15 -71.28 -5.90 31.02
N PHE A 16 -71.42 -4.60 30.75
CA PHE A 16 -70.89 -3.99 29.52
C PHE A 16 -69.37 -3.92 29.58
N PHE A 17 -68.79 -3.39 30.67
CA PHE A 17 -67.34 -3.39 30.87
C PHE A 17 -66.76 -4.82 30.91
N ALA A 18 -67.39 -5.75 31.63
CA ALA A 18 -66.95 -7.14 31.68
C ALA A 18 -66.98 -7.82 30.30
N LYS A 19 -67.98 -7.54 29.45
CA LYS A 19 -68.02 -8.04 28.07
C LYS A 19 -66.96 -7.39 27.18
N MET A 20 -66.75 -6.09 27.30
CA MET A 20 -65.68 -5.38 26.57
C MET A 20 -64.29 -5.92 26.95
N GLN A 21 -64.08 -6.20 28.24
CA GLN A 21 -62.84 -6.74 28.78
C GLN A 21 -62.66 -8.22 28.42
N LEU A 22 -63.75 -8.99 28.31
CA LEU A 22 -63.75 -10.35 27.75
C LEU A 22 -63.42 -10.35 26.25
N VAL A 23 -63.95 -9.40 25.47
CA VAL A 23 -63.63 -9.24 24.04
C VAL A 23 -62.16 -8.84 23.85
N LEU A 24 -61.64 -7.92 24.67
CA LEU A 24 -60.21 -7.60 24.68
C LEU A 24 -59.35 -8.81 25.08
N LEU A 25 -59.75 -9.59 26.09
CA LEU A 25 -59.07 -10.81 26.48
C LEU A 25 -59.07 -11.84 25.34
N LEU A 26 -60.21 -12.03 24.66
CA LEU A 26 -60.34 -12.93 23.52
C LEU A 26 -59.56 -12.43 22.29
N ALA A 27 -59.44 -11.12 22.08
CA ALA A 27 -58.58 -10.55 21.03
C ALA A 27 -57.09 -10.75 21.35
N VAL A 28 -56.68 -10.60 22.62
CA VAL A 28 -55.32 -10.92 23.07
C VAL A 28 -55.03 -12.41 22.95
N ILE A 29 -55.98 -13.28 23.31
CA ILE A 29 -55.85 -14.74 23.15
C ILE A 29 -55.82 -15.11 21.66
N ALA A 30 -56.66 -14.52 20.82
CA ALA A 30 -56.64 -14.76 19.37
C ALA A 30 -55.34 -14.27 18.73
N GLY A 31 -54.83 -13.10 19.13
CA GLY A 31 -53.52 -12.60 18.72
C GLY A 31 -52.37 -13.48 19.19
N ALA A 32 -52.42 -14.00 20.42
CA ALA A 32 -51.44 -14.94 20.95
C ALA A 32 -51.50 -16.30 20.22
N CYS A 33 -52.70 -16.81 19.92
CA CYS A 33 -52.87 -18.02 19.11
C CYS A 33 -52.39 -17.81 17.67
N TRP A 34 -52.68 -16.66 17.05
CA TRP A 34 -52.19 -16.34 15.71
C TRP A 34 -50.66 -16.22 15.68
N TYR A 35 -50.06 -15.62 16.70
CA TYR A 35 -48.62 -15.55 16.89
C TYR A 35 -47.97 -16.95 17.08
N TYR A 36 -48.56 -17.82 17.92
CA TYR A 36 -48.01 -19.14 18.22
C TYR A 36 -48.28 -20.21 17.14
N PHE A 37 -49.41 -20.16 16.44
CA PHE A 37 -49.80 -21.15 15.43
C PHE A 37 -49.60 -20.67 13.98
N GLY A 38 -49.20 -19.41 13.77
CA GLY A 38 -48.97 -18.81 12.46
C GLY A 38 -47.50 -18.75 12.01
N GLY A 39 -46.59 -19.48 12.65
CA GLY A 39 -45.14 -19.50 12.32
C GLY A 39 -44.31 -18.37 12.95
N TYR A 40 -44.91 -17.20 13.18
CA TYR A 40 -44.24 -16.01 13.77
C TYR A 40 -43.49 -16.27 15.08
N ALA A 41 -43.96 -17.20 15.93
CA ALA A 41 -43.26 -17.55 17.17
C ALA A 41 -41.93 -18.28 16.97
N GLU A 42 -41.75 -19.02 15.87
CA GLU A 42 -40.46 -19.61 15.51
C GLU A 42 -39.54 -18.55 14.88
N GLU A 43 -40.05 -17.77 13.93
CA GLU A 43 -39.32 -16.65 13.32
C GLU A 43 -38.74 -15.69 14.38
N VAL A 44 -39.56 -15.23 15.34
CA VAL A 44 -39.09 -14.35 16.43
C VAL A 44 -38.10 -15.04 17.38
N LYS A 45 -38.17 -16.36 17.54
CA LYS A 45 -37.20 -17.14 18.32
C LYS A 45 -35.86 -17.23 17.59
N ASP A 46 -35.87 -17.35 16.27
CA ASP A 46 -34.65 -17.44 15.46
C ASP A 46 -33.96 -16.07 15.36
N LEU A 47 -34.71 -14.99 15.10
CA LEU A 47 -34.22 -13.60 15.16
C LEU A 47 -33.58 -13.29 16.53
N LYS A 48 -34.20 -13.74 17.63
CA LYS A 48 -33.63 -13.62 18.98
C LYS A 48 -32.32 -14.41 19.14
N THR A 49 -32.24 -15.61 18.56
CA THR A 49 -31.06 -16.48 18.67
C THR A 49 -29.88 -15.86 17.92
N GLN A 50 -30.12 -15.38 16.70
CA GLN A 50 -29.14 -14.64 15.89
C GLN A 50 -28.69 -13.36 16.60
N ALA A 51 -29.61 -12.57 17.17
CA ALA A 51 -29.28 -11.37 17.94
C ALA A 51 -28.38 -11.65 19.16
N ILE A 52 -28.62 -12.74 19.89
CA ILE A 52 -27.75 -13.18 21.00
C ILE A 52 -26.37 -13.57 20.47
N GLU A 53 -26.30 -14.30 19.35
CA GLU A 53 -25.04 -14.78 18.77
C GLU A 53 -24.17 -13.63 18.23
N LEU A 54 -24.75 -12.67 17.53
CA LEU A 54 -24.08 -11.45 17.06
C LEU A 54 -23.45 -10.67 18.24
N VAL A 55 -24.24 -10.40 19.28
CA VAL A 55 -23.72 -9.68 20.46
C VAL A 55 -22.71 -10.50 21.24
N ARG A 56 -22.87 -11.84 21.31
CA ARG A 56 -21.90 -12.73 21.97
C ARG A 56 -20.50 -12.59 21.36
N HIS A 57 -20.40 -12.60 20.03
CA HIS A 57 -19.12 -12.52 19.31
C HIS A 57 -18.56 -11.09 19.19
N SER A 58 -19.37 -10.04 19.39
CA SER A 58 -18.86 -8.66 19.38
C SER A 58 -17.76 -8.41 20.43
N SER A 59 -16.88 -7.45 20.18
CA SER A 59 -15.91 -6.88 21.14
C SER A 59 -15.94 -5.35 21.01
N LYS A 60 -15.07 -4.62 21.73
CA LYS A 60 -14.89 -3.17 21.49
C LYS A 60 -14.47 -2.89 20.05
N GLU A 61 -13.60 -3.74 19.50
CA GLU A 61 -13.11 -3.64 18.12
C GLU A 61 -14.21 -3.75 17.06
N THR A 62 -15.31 -4.46 17.35
CA THR A 62 -16.50 -4.50 16.49
C THR A 62 -17.10 -3.10 16.24
N PHE A 63 -16.89 -2.15 17.15
CA PHE A 63 -17.37 -0.76 17.04
C PHE A 63 -16.28 0.22 16.60
N LYS A 64 -15.02 -0.23 16.49
CA LYS A 64 -13.87 0.53 15.97
C LYS A 64 -13.50 0.17 14.53
N ALA A 65 -14.10 -0.86 13.95
CA ALA A 65 -13.82 -1.29 12.58
C ALA A 65 -14.30 -0.25 11.54
N ASN A 66 -13.55 -0.12 10.44
CA ASN A 66 -13.70 0.89 9.38
C ASN A 66 -13.23 2.31 9.77
N GLN A 67 -12.15 2.40 10.55
CA GLN A 67 -11.47 3.67 10.80
C GLN A 67 -10.57 4.08 9.64
N THR A 68 -10.48 5.39 9.43
CA THR A 68 -9.63 6.02 8.43
C THR A 68 -8.19 6.04 8.90
N SER A 69 -7.29 5.46 8.11
CA SER A 69 -5.85 5.54 8.33
C SER A 69 -5.29 6.84 7.73
N ILE A 70 -4.22 7.37 8.32
CA ILE A 70 -3.56 8.59 7.86
C ILE A 70 -2.10 8.28 7.56
N VAL A 71 -1.61 8.77 6.42
CA VAL A 71 -0.20 8.69 6.02
C VAL A 71 0.45 10.05 6.27
N TYR A 72 1.60 10.04 6.93
CA TYR A 72 2.38 11.23 7.29
C TYR A 72 3.74 11.24 6.60
N ALA A 73 4.18 12.43 6.17
CA ALA A 73 5.53 12.70 5.71
C ALA A 73 6.51 12.85 6.89
N LEU A 74 7.78 13.07 6.57
CA LEU A 74 8.88 13.26 7.53
C LEU A 74 8.66 14.46 8.48
N ASP A 75 7.95 15.49 8.04
CA ASP A 75 7.60 16.69 8.81
C ASP A 75 6.22 16.59 9.49
N GLU A 76 5.63 15.40 9.54
CA GLU A 76 4.28 15.11 10.04
C GLU A 76 3.14 15.78 9.25
N SER A 77 3.41 16.35 8.06
CA SER A 77 2.34 16.75 7.14
C SER A 77 1.61 15.51 6.57
N VAL A 78 0.32 15.66 6.26
CA VAL A 78 -0.51 14.54 5.76
C VAL A 78 -0.30 14.36 4.26
N ILE A 79 0.17 13.17 3.86
CA ILE A 79 0.31 12.76 2.46
C ILE A 79 -1.04 12.31 1.91
N SER A 80 -1.72 11.40 2.62
CA SER A 80 -3.00 10.85 2.18
C SER A 80 -3.87 10.36 3.34
N THR A 81 -5.16 10.16 3.05
CA THR A 81 -6.12 9.56 3.99
C THR A 81 -6.74 8.31 3.35
N LEU A 82 -6.57 7.18 4.02
CA LEU A 82 -6.98 5.86 3.55
C LEU A 82 -8.28 5.46 4.24
N LYS A 83 -9.37 5.48 3.49
CA LYS A 83 -10.73 5.23 3.98
C LYS A 83 -11.43 4.23 3.06
N GLY A 84 -12.04 3.21 3.67
CA GLY A 84 -13.01 2.35 3.00
C GLY A 84 -14.33 3.07 2.77
N GLY A 85 -15.45 2.35 2.75
CA GLY A 85 -16.79 2.93 2.55
C GLY A 85 -17.30 3.89 3.65
N LYS A 86 -16.47 4.28 4.62
CA LYS A 86 -16.78 5.18 5.74
C LYS A 86 -15.56 6.05 6.07
N ASP A 87 -15.77 7.34 6.29
CA ASP A 87 -14.77 8.27 6.86
C ASP A 87 -14.98 8.35 8.38
N SER A 88 -14.11 7.70 9.16
CA SER A 88 -14.30 7.50 10.61
C SER A 88 -13.01 7.69 11.41
N TYR A 89 -13.00 8.69 12.29
CA TYR A 89 -12.00 8.88 13.34
C TYR A 89 -12.66 8.55 14.67
N TYR A 90 -12.18 7.52 15.37
CA TYR A 90 -12.75 7.12 16.65
C TYR A 90 -12.27 8.06 17.77
N LEU A 91 -13.19 8.41 18.67
CA LEU A 91 -12.96 9.25 19.85
C LEU A 91 -13.41 8.49 21.10
N SER A 92 -12.56 8.41 22.11
CA SER A 92 -12.90 7.78 23.39
C SER A 92 -14.00 8.59 24.12
N ILE A 93 -14.77 7.95 25.01
CA ILE A 93 -15.76 8.66 25.81
C ILE A 93 -15.14 9.69 26.77
N THR A 94 -13.85 9.55 27.11
CA THR A 94 -13.12 10.52 27.95
C THR A 94 -12.71 11.77 27.19
N ASP A 95 -12.51 11.67 25.87
CA ASP A 95 -12.19 12.81 25.00
C ASP A 95 -13.46 13.40 24.34
N MET A 96 -14.60 12.71 24.47
CA MET A 96 -15.90 13.14 23.99
C MET A 96 -16.38 14.39 24.75
N PRO A 97 -16.76 15.49 24.08
CA PRO A 97 -17.26 16.67 24.78
C PRO A 97 -18.60 16.41 25.45
N SER A 98 -18.69 16.65 26.77
CA SER A 98 -19.92 16.45 27.55
C SER A 98 -21.18 17.16 27.01
N ASN A 99 -20.99 18.24 26.23
CA ASN A 99 -22.05 18.92 25.49
C ASN A 99 -22.64 18.04 24.38
N VAL A 100 -21.83 17.30 23.63
CA VAL A 100 -22.25 16.37 22.56
C VAL A 100 -23.09 15.24 23.16
N GLU A 101 -22.58 14.61 24.23
CA GLU A 101 -23.33 13.60 24.98
C GLU A 101 -24.68 14.15 25.46
N CYS A 102 -24.66 15.31 26.11
CA CYS A 102 -25.87 15.95 26.62
C CYS A 102 -26.83 16.33 25.50
N ALA A 103 -26.35 16.83 24.35
CA ALA A 103 -27.16 17.19 23.20
C ALA A 103 -27.89 15.98 22.63
N ILE A 104 -27.15 14.90 22.33
CA ILE A 104 -27.68 13.66 21.75
C ILE A 104 -28.65 12.97 22.71
N VAL A 105 -28.31 12.82 23.99
CA VAL A 105 -29.21 12.25 25.00
C VAL A 105 -30.46 13.13 25.18
N SER A 106 -30.35 14.46 25.12
CA SER A 106 -31.51 15.37 25.28
C SER A 106 -32.45 15.38 24.08
N ILE A 107 -32.01 14.99 22.87
CA ILE A 107 -32.84 14.99 21.65
C ILE A 107 -33.29 13.61 21.18
N GLU A 108 -32.40 12.61 21.17
CA GLU A 108 -32.72 11.26 20.70
C GLU A 108 -33.31 10.39 21.81
N ASP A 109 -32.78 10.45 23.03
CA ASP A 109 -33.15 9.50 24.10
C ASP A 109 -33.01 10.04 25.54
N LYS A 110 -33.97 10.88 25.96
CA LYS A 110 -33.99 11.49 27.30
C LYS A 110 -34.00 10.50 28.48
N LYS A 111 -34.17 9.19 28.24
CA LYS A 111 -34.14 8.16 29.28
C LYS A 111 -33.03 7.14 29.09
N PHE A 112 -32.04 7.43 28.23
CA PHE A 112 -30.93 6.54 27.92
C PHE A 112 -30.37 5.83 29.17
N PHE A 113 -29.88 6.58 30.16
CA PHE A 113 -29.32 6.06 31.42
C PHE A 113 -30.32 5.35 32.37
N ARG A 114 -31.59 5.16 31.99
CA ARG A 114 -32.67 4.60 32.85
C ARG A 114 -33.39 3.38 32.29
N HIS A 115 -33.18 3.03 31.02
CA HIS A 115 -33.79 1.83 30.41
C HIS A 115 -32.71 0.79 30.07
N ASN A 116 -33.16 -0.46 29.84
CA ASN A 116 -32.30 -1.58 29.49
C ASN A 116 -32.53 -1.95 28.01
N GLY A 117 -31.96 -1.15 27.12
CA GLY A 117 -32.02 -1.26 25.65
C GLY A 117 -33.25 -0.60 25.01
N ILE A 118 -34.40 -0.59 25.69
CA ILE A 118 -35.70 -0.19 25.10
C ILE A 118 -36.51 0.66 26.10
N ASP A 119 -36.91 1.88 25.75
CA ASP A 119 -37.98 2.60 26.47
C ASP A 119 -39.36 2.12 25.97
N TYR A 120 -39.89 1.07 26.59
CA TYR A 120 -41.23 0.56 26.33
C TYR A 120 -42.33 1.64 26.43
N ARG A 121 -42.15 2.69 27.24
CA ARG A 121 -43.11 3.80 27.29
C ARG A 121 -42.99 4.70 26.06
N ALA A 122 -41.81 4.87 25.47
CA ALA A 122 -41.63 5.59 24.21
C ALA A 122 -42.22 4.79 23.05
N LEU A 123 -41.93 3.49 22.97
CA LEU A 123 -42.49 2.58 21.98
C LEU A 123 -44.03 2.61 21.99
N LEU A 124 -44.66 2.47 23.17
CA LEU A 124 -46.12 2.54 23.31
C LEU A 124 -46.71 3.93 22.95
N ARG A 125 -45.98 5.02 23.19
CA ARG A 125 -46.40 6.37 22.75
C ARG A 125 -46.32 6.51 21.22
N ALA A 126 -45.25 6.02 20.60
CA ALA A 126 -45.08 6.05 19.15
C ALA A 126 -46.14 5.21 18.43
N VAL A 127 -46.44 4.00 18.92
CA VAL A 127 -47.54 3.16 18.41
C VAL A 127 -48.89 3.85 18.55
N LYS A 128 -49.18 4.48 19.70
CA LYS A 128 -50.41 5.26 19.88
C LYS A 128 -50.49 6.43 18.90
N ALA A 129 -49.41 7.18 18.72
CA ALA A 129 -49.35 8.31 17.81
C ALA A 129 -49.54 7.88 16.35
N MET A 130 -48.99 6.74 15.94
CA MET A 130 -49.21 6.15 14.61
C MET A 130 -50.68 5.78 14.38
N ILE A 131 -51.34 5.17 15.37
CA ILE A 131 -52.77 4.82 15.29
C ILE A 131 -53.67 6.07 15.24
N GLU A 132 -53.30 7.14 15.96
CA GLU A 132 -54.10 8.38 16.02
C GLU A 132 -53.89 9.31 14.82
N ASN A 133 -52.71 9.33 14.20
CA ASN A 133 -52.35 10.29 13.15
C ASN A 133 -52.09 9.66 11.77
N GLY A 134 -52.23 8.34 11.61
CA GLY A 134 -51.88 7.61 10.37
C GLY A 134 -50.37 7.40 10.17
N GLU A 135 -49.55 8.32 10.66
CA GLU A 135 -48.09 8.28 10.53
C GLU A 135 -47.35 8.34 11.88
N ALA A 136 -46.11 7.85 11.89
CA ALA A 136 -45.23 7.84 13.07
C ALA A 136 -44.60 9.23 13.33
N THR A 137 -45.38 10.16 13.88
CA THR A 137 -44.95 11.53 14.20
C THR A 137 -43.92 11.65 15.34
N GLN A 138 -43.59 10.55 16.03
CA GLN A 138 -42.56 10.51 17.08
C GLN A 138 -41.70 9.24 16.99
N GLY A 139 -40.39 9.40 17.16
CA GLY A 139 -39.44 8.28 17.24
C GLY A 139 -39.64 7.43 18.50
N GLY A 140 -39.77 6.12 18.32
CA GLY A 140 -39.87 5.13 19.41
C GLY A 140 -38.58 4.32 19.67
N SER A 141 -37.50 4.63 18.95
CA SER A 141 -36.20 3.94 19.05
C SER A 141 -35.30 4.61 20.09
N THR A 142 -34.54 3.81 20.84
CA THR A 142 -33.49 4.27 21.76
C THR A 142 -32.15 4.45 21.04
N ILE A 143 -31.18 5.14 21.66
CA ILE A 143 -29.79 5.22 21.15
C ILE A 143 -29.23 3.80 20.87
N THR A 144 -29.43 2.86 21.79
CA THR A 144 -28.93 1.48 21.68
C THR A 144 -29.58 0.71 20.51
N MET A 145 -30.87 0.94 20.22
CA MET A 145 -31.52 0.35 19.03
C MET A 145 -30.99 0.96 17.73
N GLN A 146 -30.63 2.25 17.73
CA GLN A 146 -30.01 2.89 16.59
C GLN A 146 -28.57 2.37 16.35
N LEU A 147 -27.79 2.17 17.42
CA LEU A 147 -26.48 1.50 17.34
C LEU A 147 -26.61 0.07 16.79
N ALA A 148 -27.53 -0.72 17.34
CA ALA A 148 -27.79 -2.09 16.90
C ALA A 148 -28.07 -2.17 15.39
N ARG A 149 -28.94 -1.28 14.88
CA ARG A 149 -29.22 -1.13 13.45
C ARG A 149 -27.98 -0.81 12.62
N ASN A 150 -27.16 0.14 13.08
CA ASN A 150 -26.06 0.68 12.27
C ASN A 150 -24.85 -0.26 12.17
N ILE A 151 -24.71 -1.23 13.10
CA ILE A 151 -23.56 -2.15 13.18
C ILE A 151 -23.88 -3.56 12.69
N PHE A 152 -25.03 -4.12 13.08
CA PHE A 152 -25.30 -5.56 12.95
C PHE A 152 -26.36 -5.93 11.91
N LEU A 153 -27.09 -4.96 11.36
CA LEU A 153 -28.30 -5.20 10.56
C LEU A 153 -28.27 -4.46 9.23
N SER A 154 -29.06 -4.94 8.26
CA SER A 154 -29.28 -4.26 6.98
C SER A 154 -30.14 -2.99 7.12
N GLN A 155 -30.24 -2.20 6.06
CA GLN A 155 -31.08 -0.99 6.02
C GLN A 155 -32.58 -1.26 5.78
N GLU A 156 -32.97 -2.51 5.47
CA GLU A 156 -34.33 -2.86 4.98
C GLU A 156 -35.44 -2.59 6.00
N LYS A 157 -36.46 -1.79 5.66
CA LYS A 157 -37.50 -1.36 6.61
C LYS A 157 -38.57 -2.44 6.91
N THR A 158 -38.16 -3.61 7.40
CA THR A 158 -39.02 -4.73 7.80
C THR A 158 -39.40 -4.72 9.28
N TRP A 159 -40.41 -5.50 9.67
CA TRP A 159 -40.78 -5.69 11.08
C TRP A 159 -39.81 -6.64 11.79
N GLN A 160 -39.27 -7.64 11.07
CA GLN A 160 -38.25 -8.57 11.56
C GLN A 160 -37.03 -7.82 12.06
N ARG A 161 -36.45 -6.94 11.22
CA ARG A 161 -35.32 -6.10 11.59
C ARG A 161 -35.62 -5.25 12.83
N LYS A 162 -36.86 -4.78 12.98
CA LYS A 162 -37.24 -3.98 14.16
C LYS A 162 -37.27 -4.81 15.45
N VAL A 163 -37.60 -6.09 15.36
CA VAL A 163 -37.52 -7.05 16.46
C VAL A 163 -36.06 -7.43 16.76
N GLU A 164 -35.21 -7.57 15.74
CA GLU A 164 -33.77 -7.77 15.90
C GLU A 164 -33.10 -6.58 16.58
N GLU A 165 -33.36 -5.34 16.13
CA GLU A 165 -32.88 -4.10 16.80
C GLU A 165 -33.18 -4.13 18.30
N MET A 166 -34.38 -4.58 18.69
CA MET A 166 -34.81 -4.67 20.09
C MET A 166 -34.07 -5.77 20.87
N TYR A 167 -33.83 -6.94 20.27
CA TYR A 167 -33.07 -8.01 20.94
C TYR A 167 -31.59 -7.66 21.03
N ILE A 168 -30.95 -7.24 19.93
CA ILE A 168 -29.55 -6.82 19.90
C ILE A 168 -29.33 -5.69 20.91
N ALA A 169 -30.15 -4.64 20.91
CA ALA A 169 -30.03 -3.55 21.89
C ALA A 169 -30.12 -4.05 23.34
N ARG A 170 -31.05 -4.97 23.64
CA ARG A 170 -31.20 -5.55 24.98
C ARG A 170 -29.99 -6.39 25.39
N GLU A 171 -29.38 -7.15 24.48
CA GLU A 171 -28.19 -7.94 24.78
C GLU A 171 -26.93 -7.08 24.87
N LEU A 172 -26.80 -6.03 24.04
CA LEU A 172 -25.72 -5.03 24.15
C LEU A 172 -25.70 -4.40 25.55
N GLU A 173 -26.84 -4.00 26.11
CA GLU A 173 -26.91 -3.42 27.46
C GLU A 173 -26.70 -4.40 28.62
N LYS A 174 -26.55 -5.70 28.34
CA LYS A 174 -26.05 -6.65 29.35
C LYS A 174 -24.53 -6.80 29.30
N LYS A 175 -23.92 -6.49 28.17
CA LYS A 175 -22.51 -6.74 27.87
C LYS A 175 -21.64 -5.49 28.00
N TYR A 176 -22.18 -4.34 27.62
CA TYR A 176 -21.50 -3.05 27.62
C TYR A 176 -22.22 -2.05 28.53
N THR A 177 -21.45 -1.12 29.09
CA THR A 177 -21.94 -0.02 29.92
C THR A 177 -22.66 1.04 29.07
N LYS A 178 -23.36 1.97 29.74
CA LYS A 178 -24.04 3.08 29.05
C LYS A 178 -23.07 4.00 28.32
N ASP A 179 -21.92 4.25 28.94
CA ASP A 179 -20.92 5.18 28.45
C ASP A 179 -20.24 4.58 27.20
N GLU A 180 -19.90 3.28 27.24
CA GLU A 180 -19.44 2.53 26.06
C GLU A 180 -20.48 2.49 24.92
N ILE A 181 -21.77 2.29 25.23
CA ILE A 181 -22.82 2.31 24.19
C ILE A 181 -22.96 3.70 23.55
N LEU A 182 -22.79 4.77 24.33
CA LEU A 182 -22.82 6.13 23.82
C LEU A 182 -21.57 6.44 22.98
N GLU A 183 -20.38 6.00 23.42
CA GLU A 183 -19.12 6.02 22.67
C GLU A 183 -19.29 5.33 21.30
N PHE A 184 -19.75 4.08 21.30
CA PHE A 184 -19.95 3.30 20.07
C PHE A 184 -20.94 3.98 19.13
N TYR A 185 -22.03 4.55 19.67
CA TYR A 185 -23.03 5.27 18.89
C TYR A 185 -22.49 6.56 18.27
N LEU A 186 -21.81 7.40 19.05
CA LEU A 186 -21.29 8.69 18.61
C LEU A 186 -20.16 8.55 17.59
N ASN A 187 -19.43 7.43 17.57
CA ASN A 187 -18.42 7.11 16.58
C ASN A 187 -18.96 6.44 15.31
N ASN A 188 -20.12 5.78 15.36
CA ASN A 188 -20.65 4.99 14.22
C ASN A 188 -21.89 5.58 13.53
N ILE A 189 -22.52 6.62 14.08
CA ILE A 189 -23.67 7.23 13.42
C ILE A 189 -23.26 8.13 12.25
N TYR A 190 -24.07 8.10 11.19
CA TYR A 190 -23.82 8.87 9.96
C TYR A 190 -24.23 10.34 10.11
N PHE A 191 -23.32 11.26 9.78
CA PHE A 191 -23.49 12.71 9.81
C PHE A 191 -23.61 13.35 8.41
N GLY A 192 -23.85 12.54 7.37
CA GLY A 192 -23.93 13.03 5.98
C GLY A 192 -22.57 13.14 5.30
N ASN A 193 -22.57 13.30 3.97
CA ASN A 193 -21.38 13.53 3.14
C ASN A 193 -20.21 12.54 3.36
N GLY A 194 -20.52 11.27 3.66
CA GLY A 194 -19.52 10.23 3.93
C GLY A 194 -18.98 10.18 5.37
N TYR A 195 -19.30 11.15 6.22
CA TYR A 195 -18.79 11.24 7.59
C TYR A 195 -19.54 10.30 8.55
N TYR A 196 -18.83 9.34 9.13
CA TYR A 196 -19.34 8.43 10.18
C TYR A 196 -18.61 8.70 11.48
N GLY A 197 -19.36 9.15 12.49
CA GLY A 197 -18.82 9.58 13.77
C GLY A 197 -18.71 11.10 13.90
N ILE A 198 -18.89 11.59 15.12
CA ILE A 198 -18.93 13.03 15.43
C ILE A 198 -17.60 13.73 15.12
N GLN A 199 -16.48 13.05 15.35
CA GLN A 199 -15.14 13.57 15.09
C GLN A 199 -14.87 13.73 13.59
N SER A 200 -15.29 12.78 12.76
CA SER A 200 -15.28 12.93 11.29
C SER A 200 -16.17 14.06 10.81
N ALA A 201 -17.34 14.22 11.40
CA ALA A 201 -18.24 15.33 11.08
C ALA A 201 -17.60 16.68 11.43
N SER A 202 -16.92 16.77 12.58
CA SER A 202 -16.19 17.97 13.01
C SER A 202 -15.08 18.33 12.01
N ARG A 203 -14.21 17.38 11.67
CA ARG A 203 -13.14 17.60 10.67
C ARG A 203 -13.69 17.89 9.28
N GLY A 204 -14.77 17.24 8.87
CA GLY A 204 -15.38 17.38 7.54
C GLY A 204 -16.17 18.67 7.31
N TYR A 205 -16.74 19.27 8.37
CA TYR A 205 -17.56 20.50 8.28
C TYR A 205 -16.91 21.75 8.88
N PHE A 206 -15.92 21.60 9.77
CA PHE A 206 -15.26 22.70 10.48
C PHE A 206 -13.73 22.63 10.53
N ASN A 207 -13.10 21.63 9.88
CA ASN A 207 -11.65 21.43 9.82
C ASN A 207 -10.95 21.46 11.20
N ARG A 208 -11.66 21.04 12.25
CA ARG A 208 -11.28 21.10 13.67
C ARG A 208 -11.70 19.83 14.40
N ASP A 209 -11.05 19.52 15.51
CA ASP A 209 -11.46 18.42 16.37
C ASP A 209 -12.70 18.82 17.19
N VAL A 210 -13.58 17.86 17.50
CA VAL A 210 -14.88 18.15 18.15
C VAL A 210 -14.72 18.80 19.53
N GLN A 211 -13.59 18.55 20.20
CA GLN A 211 -13.19 19.15 21.46
C GLN A 211 -12.91 20.67 21.35
N ASP A 212 -12.48 21.15 20.19
CA ASP A 212 -12.18 22.56 19.93
C ASP A 212 -13.44 23.34 19.56
N LEU A 213 -14.56 22.65 19.27
CA LEU A 213 -15.83 23.25 18.89
C LEU A 213 -16.57 23.85 20.08
N ASP A 214 -17.31 24.94 19.84
CA ASP A 214 -18.19 25.55 20.84
C ASP A 214 -19.52 24.79 21.02
N LEU A 215 -20.35 25.25 21.97
CA LEU A 215 -21.65 24.63 22.27
C LEU A 215 -22.63 24.68 21.09
N SER A 216 -22.62 25.74 20.29
CA SER A 216 -23.46 25.85 19.09
C SER A 216 -22.98 24.89 18.00
N GLU A 217 -21.68 24.90 17.70
CA GLU A 217 -21.03 24.03 16.71
C GLU A 217 -21.28 22.55 17.05
N GLN A 218 -21.07 22.16 18.30
CA GLN A 218 -21.36 20.80 18.80
C GLN A 218 -22.85 20.45 18.68
N ALA A 219 -23.75 21.33 19.11
CA ALA A 219 -25.20 21.11 18.98
C ALA A 219 -25.68 21.13 17.52
N PHE A 220 -24.94 21.78 16.61
CA PHE A 220 -25.22 21.85 15.19
C PHE A 220 -24.84 20.55 14.49
N LEU A 221 -23.66 19.97 14.79
CA LEU A 221 -23.34 18.61 14.36
C LEU A 221 -24.37 17.60 14.87
N CYS A 222 -24.75 17.69 16.16
CA CYS A 222 -25.77 16.82 16.76
C CYS A 222 -27.18 16.96 16.11
N ALA A 223 -27.41 17.97 15.27
CA ALA A 223 -28.65 18.08 14.51
C ALA A 223 -28.76 17.07 13.37
N ILE A 224 -27.63 16.70 12.76
CA ILE A 224 -27.61 15.97 11.49
C ILE A 224 -28.09 14.51 11.58
N PRO A 225 -27.63 13.68 12.54
CA PRO A 225 -27.75 12.21 12.48
C PRO A 225 -29.16 11.60 12.36
N ASN A 226 -30.19 12.33 12.79
CA ASN A 226 -31.55 11.82 12.82
C ASN A 226 -32.19 11.72 11.43
N ASN A 227 -31.79 12.59 10.50
CA ASN A 227 -32.11 12.53 9.08
C ASN A 227 -31.02 13.31 8.32
N PRO A 228 -29.88 12.66 8.01
CA PRO A 228 -28.72 13.36 7.47
C PRO A 228 -28.99 14.11 6.17
N THR A 229 -29.90 13.64 5.32
CA THR A 229 -30.30 14.33 4.08
C THR A 229 -31.10 15.61 4.38
N LEU A 230 -32.06 15.57 5.30
CA LEU A 230 -32.91 16.73 5.64
C LEU A 230 -32.15 17.82 6.41
N TYR A 231 -31.11 17.41 7.15
CA TYR A 231 -30.30 18.28 8.01
C TYR A 231 -28.86 18.46 7.52
N ASP A 232 -28.55 18.05 6.28
CA ASP A 232 -27.24 18.25 5.66
C ASP A 232 -26.90 19.76 5.66
N PRO A 233 -25.81 20.19 6.33
CA PRO A 233 -25.47 21.60 6.39
C PRO A 233 -24.98 22.18 5.05
N LEU A 234 -24.59 21.34 4.07
CA LEU A 234 -24.15 21.82 2.76
C LEU A 234 -25.32 22.25 1.88
N THR A 235 -26.43 21.49 1.88
CA THR A 235 -27.60 21.75 1.04
C THR A 235 -28.79 22.34 1.81
N ASN A 236 -28.89 22.09 3.12
CA ASN A 236 -30.09 22.29 3.94
C ASN A 236 -29.81 23.04 5.27
N ILE A 237 -28.78 23.89 5.31
CA ILE A 237 -28.28 24.56 6.54
C ILE A 237 -29.38 25.17 7.45
N THR A 238 -30.44 25.75 6.85
CA THR A 238 -31.58 26.32 7.58
C THR A 238 -32.34 25.28 8.42
N ASN A 239 -32.44 24.04 7.96
CA ASN A 239 -33.07 22.95 8.72
C ASN A 239 -32.15 22.46 9.83
N THR A 240 -30.84 22.41 9.59
CA THR A 240 -29.80 22.12 10.60
C THR A 240 -29.90 23.13 11.75
N TYR A 241 -29.97 24.44 11.45
CA TYR A 241 -30.20 25.50 12.45
C TYR A 241 -31.51 25.32 13.24
N LYS A 242 -32.64 25.05 12.58
CA LYS A 242 -33.92 24.81 13.28
C LYS A 242 -33.81 23.66 14.29
N ARG A 243 -33.07 22.60 13.93
CA ARG A 243 -32.86 21.44 14.80
C ARG A 243 -31.81 21.68 15.89
N ARG A 244 -30.69 22.35 15.60
CA ARG A 244 -29.74 22.87 16.60
C ARG A 244 -30.48 23.65 17.70
N ASN A 245 -31.31 24.61 17.30
CA ASN A 245 -32.05 25.45 18.25
C ASN A 245 -33.02 24.63 19.12
N ARG A 246 -33.61 23.55 18.58
CA ARG A 246 -34.43 22.59 19.34
C ARG A 246 -33.59 21.73 20.30
N ILE A 247 -32.39 21.32 19.91
CA ILE A 247 -31.43 20.59 20.75
C ILE A 247 -31.01 21.46 21.93
N LEU A 248 -30.53 22.68 21.67
CA LEU A 248 -30.17 23.67 22.68
C LEU A 248 -31.35 23.94 23.64
N LYS A 249 -32.58 24.02 23.12
CA LYS A 249 -33.78 24.21 23.95
C LYS A 249 -34.06 22.99 24.84
N ASN A 250 -33.93 21.77 24.32
CA ASN A 250 -34.04 20.55 25.12
C ASN A 250 -32.96 20.50 26.21
N MET A 251 -31.70 20.84 25.90
CA MET A 251 -30.59 20.87 26.87
C MET A 251 -30.86 21.88 27.99
N LEU A 252 -31.42 23.06 27.68
CA LEU A 252 -31.84 24.04 28.68
C LEU A 252 -32.97 23.49 29.58
N ASP A 253 -34.00 22.91 28.97
CA ASP A 253 -35.16 22.38 29.71
C ASP A 253 -34.83 21.14 30.55
N ASP A 254 -33.84 20.35 30.15
CA ASP A 254 -33.30 19.22 30.90
C ASP A 254 -32.19 19.64 31.91
N GLY A 255 -31.91 20.95 32.03
CA GLY A 255 -30.97 21.51 33.01
C GLY A 255 -29.48 21.26 32.72
N LYS A 256 -29.13 20.98 31.47
CA LYS A 256 -27.76 20.68 31.01
C LYS A 256 -26.92 21.92 30.71
N ILE A 257 -27.56 23.01 30.28
CA ILE A 257 -26.91 24.29 29.99
C ILE A 257 -27.61 25.43 30.73
N SER A 258 -26.89 26.52 30.99
CA SER A 258 -27.47 27.73 31.57
C SER A 258 -28.30 28.50 30.54
N LYS A 259 -29.21 29.36 31.01
CA LYS A 259 -29.99 30.24 30.13
C LYS A 259 -29.07 31.16 29.30
N THR A 260 -27.97 31.65 29.88
CA THR A 260 -26.99 32.49 29.18
C THR A 260 -26.24 31.71 28.09
N ALA A 261 -25.82 30.47 28.37
CA ALA A 261 -25.19 29.62 27.36
C ALA A 261 -26.15 29.30 26.20
N TYR A 262 -27.43 29.05 26.50
CA TYR A 262 -28.48 28.90 25.49
C TYR A 262 -28.68 30.16 24.64
N GLU A 263 -28.77 31.35 25.25
CA GLU A 263 -28.97 32.61 24.52
C GLU A 263 -27.76 32.99 23.65
N ASN A 264 -26.52 32.72 24.11
CA ASN A 264 -25.31 32.89 23.32
C ASN A 264 -25.29 31.93 22.11
N ALA A 265 -25.46 30.63 22.35
CA ALA A 265 -25.40 29.59 21.30
C ALA A 265 -26.51 29.71 20.24
N LEU A 266 -27.62 30.40 20.55
CA LEU A 266 -28.62 30.76 19.54
C LEU A 266 -28.15 31.87 18.58
N GLY A 267 -27.34 32.81 19.08
CA GLY A 267 -26.85 33.96 18.32
C GLY A 267 -25.66 33.65 17.41
N GLU A 268 -24.97 32.54 17.66
CA GLU A 268 -23.83 32.08 16.87
C GLU A 268 -24.26 31.62 15.47
N VAL A 269 -23.50 32.06 14.45
CA VAL A 269 -23.68 31.71 13.04
C VAL A 269 -22.54 30.79 12.64
N MET A 270 -22.86 29.61 12.14
CA MET A 270 -21.90 28.61 11.69
C MET A 270 -21.30 29.05 10.35
N ALA A 271 -19.99 29.26 10.33
CA ALA A 271 -19.18 29.24 9.13
C ALA A 271 -18.67 27.79 8.97
N LEU A 272 -19.03 27.14 7.86
CA LEU A 272 -18.45 25.84 7.54
C LEU A 272 -17.06 26.06 6.96
N ASP A 273 -16.08 25.36 7.52
CA ASP A 273 -14.70 25.32 7.01
C ASP A 273 -14.41 23.88 6.63
N ARG A 274 -14.31 23.61 5.34
CA ARG A 274 -14.12 22.25 4.82
C ARG A 274 -12.67 22.11 4.36
N PRO A 275 -11.96 21.05 4.76
CA PRO A 275 -10.60 20.82 4.27
C PRO A 275 -10.60 20.76 2.73
N GLU A 276 -9.62 21.42 2.12
CA GLU A 276 -9.34 21.23 0.70
C GLU A 276 -8.98 19.77 0.44
N ALA A 277 -9.29 19.27 -0.76
CA ALA A 277 -8.88 17.93 -1.15
C ALA A 277 -7.35 17.89 -1.22
N LEU A 278 -6.73 16.94 -0.51
CA LEU A 278 -5.29 16.72 -0.59
C LEU A 278 -4.88 16.50 -2.05
N ALA A 279 -3.84 17.19 -2.48
CA ALA A 279 -3.25 16.96 -3.80
C ALA A 279 -2.72 15.52 -3.88
N LYS A 280 -3.10 14.81 -4.93
CA LYS A 280 -2.70 13.42 -5.14
C LYS A 280 -1.20 13.31 -5.40
N ASN A 281 -0.51 12.50 -4.62
CA ASN A 281 0.91 12.22 -4.75
C ASN A 281 1.13 10.81 -5.31
N ASP A 282 0.74 10.60 -6.58
CA ASP A 282 0.66 9.30 -7.28
C ASP A 282 1.76 8.29 -6.88
N TYR A 283 3.03 8.67 -7.05
CA TYR A 283 4.18 7.80 -6.81
C TYR A 283 4.54 7.61 -5.33
N VAL A 284 4.29 8.62 -4.49
CA VAL A 284 4.49 8.55 -3.05
C VAL A 284 3.47 7.61 -2.42
N GLU A 285 2.21 7.79 -2.79
CA GLU A 285 1.07 7.02 -2.30
C GLU A 285 1.19 5.54 -2.71
N THR A 286 1.39 5.25 -4.00
CA THR A 286 1.53 3.86 -4.48
C THR A 286 2.69 3.11 -3.83
N TYR A 287 3.86 3.76 -3.67
CA TYR A 287 4.99 3.14 -2.97
C TYR A 287 4.76 3.01 -1.46
N THR A 288 4.09 3.99 -0.84
CA THR A 288 3.73 3.91 0.59
C THR A 288 2.78 2.77 0.85
N TYR A 289 1.74 2.58 0.03
CA TYR A 289 0.77 1.50 0.23
C TYR A 289 1.42 0.13 0.03
N TYR A 290 2.31 0.01 -0.95
CA TYR A 290 3.15 -1.18 -1.15
C TYR A 290 4.01 -1.49 0.08
N CYS A 291 4.78 -0.51 0.57
CA CYS A 291 5.66 -0.73 1.72
C CYS A 291 4.88 -0.93 3.03
N ALA A 292 3.75 -0.24 3.23
CA ALA A 292 2.91 -0.38 4.42
C ALA A 292 2.20 -1.74 4.46
N ALA A 293 1.70 -2.23 3.32
CA ALA A 293 1.15 -3.58 3.24
C ALA A 293 2.23 -4.63 3.58
N ARG A 294 3.44 -4.50 3.01
CA ARG A 294 4.56 -5.39 3.33
C ARG A 294 5.02 -5.32 4.79
N ALA A 295 5.09 -4.12 5.39
CA ALA A 295 5.38 -3.95 6.81
C ALA A 295 4.34 -4.66 7.70
N LEU A 296 3.05 -4.65 7.33
CA LEU A 296 2.02 -5.42 8.04
C LEU A 296 2.17 -6.94 7.81
N MET A 297 2.61 -7.39 6.64
CA MET A 297 2.94 -8.81 6.42
C MET A 297 4.09 -9.27 7.35
N GLU A 298 5.09 -8.42 7.59
CA GLU A 298 6.17 -8.69 8.57
C GLU A 298 5.62 -8.84 10.00
N THR A 299 4.60 -8.08 10.39
CA THR A 299 3.93 -8.25 11.70
C THR A 299 3.11 -9.54 11.83
N GLU A 300 2.83 -10.21 10.72
CA GLU A 300 2.15 -11.52 10.65
C GLU A 300 3.17 -12.65 10.34
N ASP A 301 4.45 -12.43 10.69
CA ASP A 301 5.61 -13.34 10.52
C ASP A 301 5.93 -13.76 9.06
N PHE A 302 5.41 -13.06 8.03
CA PHE A 302 5.65 -13.42 6.64
C PHE A 302 7.12 -13.30 6.24
N GLN A 303 7.65 -14.35 5.60
CA GLN A 303 9.05 -14.42 5.17
C GLN A 303 9.15 -14.14 3.67
N PHE A 304 9.63 -12.94 3.30
CA PHE A 304 9.84 -12.61 1.89
C PHE A 304 10.93 -13.48 1.27
N LYS A 305 10.67 -13.98 0.06
CA LYS A 305 11.62 -14.76 -0.75
C LYS A 305 11.76 -14.14 -2.12
N TYR A 306 12.99 -14.21 -2.63
CA TYR A 306 13.39 -13.71 -3.96
C TYR A 306 14.06 -14.81 -4.80
N GLN A 307 14.25 -15.99 -4.21
CA GLN A 307 14.83 -17.18 -4.83
C GLN A 307 13.93 -18.38 -4.57
N PHE A 308 13.84 -19.26 -5.56
CA PHE A 308 12.99 -20.44 -5.53
C PHE A 308 13.71 -21.62 -6.17
N SER A 309 13.64 -22.79 -5.52
CA SER A 309 14.26 -24.02 -6.02
C SER A 309 13.52 -24.63 -7.21
N SER A 310 12.26 -24.24 -7.42
CA SER A 310 11.43 -24.64 -8.55
C SER A 310 10.29 -23.64 -8.79
N GLU A 311 9.70 -23.71 -9.98
CA GLU A 311 8.48 -22.98 -10.33
C GLU A 311 7.30 -23.34 -9.40
N ASP A 312 7.20 -24.59 -8.95
CA ASP A 312 6.22 -25.04 -7.96
C ASP A 312 6.41 -24.41 -6.55
N GLU A 313 7.65 -24.12 -6.14
CA GLU A 313 7.90 -23.39 -4.90
C GLU A 313 7.50 -21.92 -5.06
N LYS A 314 7.88 -21.31 -6.19
CA LYS A 314 7.53 -19.94 -6.53
C LYS A 314 6.02 -19.72 -6.57
N ASN A 315 5.29 -20.56 -7.30
CA ASN A 315 3.83 -20.42 -7.44
C ASN A 315 3.09 -20.48 -6.08
N LYS A 316 3.56 -21.32 -5.14
CA LYS A 316 3.00 -21.39 -3.78
C LYS A 316 3.36 -20.18 -2.93
N TYR A 317 4.57 -19.63 -3.11
CA TYR A 317 4.95 -18.38 -2.46
C TYR A 317 4.14 -17.21 -3.01
N ASP A 318 3.97 -17.11 -4.34
CA ASP A 318 3.18 -16.07 -4.99
C ASP A 318 1.71 -16.13 -4.53
N GLU A 319 1.08 -17.32 -4.46
CA GLU A 319 -0.28 -17.50 -3.92
C GLU A 319 -0.40 -17.03 -2.45
N ALA A 320 0.57 -17.37 -1.60
CA ALA A 320 0.59 -16.97 -0.20
C ALA A 320 0.87 -15.46 -0.03
N TYR A 321 1.77 -14.91 -0.85
CA TYR A 321 2.10 -13.49 -0.90
C TYR A 321 0.87 -12.67 -1.27
N GLU A 322 0.23 -12.96 -2.42
CA GLU A 322 -0.90 -12.18 -2.92
C GLU A 322 -2.12 -12.25 -1.98
N THR A 323 -2.35 -13.41 -1.36
CA THR A 323 -3.41 -13.58 -0.35
C THR A 323 -3.20 -12.65 0.85
N LEU A 324 -2.02 -12.71 1.49
CA LEU A 324 -1.75 -11.92 2.69
C LEU A 324 -1.54 -10.43 2.37
N TYR A 325 -0.91 -10.11 1.23
CA TYR A 325 -0.76 -8.74 0.75
C TYR A 325 -2.13 -8.08 0.54
N SER A 326 -3.06 -8.77 -0.12
CA SER A 326 -4.45 -8.32 -0.29
C SER A 326 -5.18 -8.09 1.03
N GLU A 327 -4.97 -8.93 2.03
CA GLU A 327 -5.54 -8.75 3.38
C GLU A 327 -4.93 -7.54 4.10
N CYS A 328 -3.61 -7.40 4.07
CA CYS A 328 -2.89 -6.27 4.67
C CYS A 328 -3.27 -4.94 4.00
N GLN A 329 -3.36 -4.92 2.66
CA GLN A 329 -3.82 -3.74 1.91
C GLN A 329 -5.25 -3.36 2.31
N LYS A 330 -6.18 -4.31 2.48
CA LYS A 330 -7.54 -4.03 2.99
C LYS A 330 -7.54 -3.48 4.42
N LYS A 331 -6.65 -3.95 5.30
CA LYS A 331 -6.46 -3.39 6.65
C LYS A 331 -6.05 -1.91 6.57
N LEU A 332 -5.22 -1.49 5.60
CA LEU A 332 -4.80 -0.08 5.43
C LEU A 332 -5.99 0.90 5.29
N TYR A 333 -7.11 0.49 4.71
CA TYR A 333 -8.31 1.34 4.53
C TYR A 333 -9.33 1.25 5.67
N THR A 334 -9.16 0.32 6.62
CA THR A 334 -10.24 -0.07 7.55
C THR A 334 -9.81 -0.18 9.02
N ALA A 335 -8.51 -0.29 9.31
CA ALA A 335 -7.98 -0.49 10.66
C ALA A 335 -7.58 0.81 11.39
N GLY A 336 -7.62 1.97 10.72
CA GLY A 336 -7.37 3.27 11.37
C GLY A 336 -5.90 3.60 11.69
N TYR A 337 -4.95 3.02 10.96
CA TYR A 337 -3.51 3.16 11.23
C TYR A 337 -3.02 4.62 11.17
N ARG A 338 -1.88 4.89 11.82
CA ARG A 338 -1.07 6.09 11.64
C ARG A 338 0.28 5.67 11.05
N ILE A 339 0.45 5.92 9.75
CA ILE A 339 1.59 5.43 8.97
C ILE A 339 2.58 6.59 8.81
N TYR A 340 3.75 6.48 9.44
CA TYR A 340 4.78 7.51 9.40
C TYR A 340 5.84 7.12 8.36
N THR A 341 6.06 8.01 7.40
CA THR A 341 6.99 7.78 6.29
C THR A 341 8.24 8.64 6.40
N SER A 342 9.26 8.25 5.64
CA SER A 342 10.53 8.96 5.50
C SER A 342 10.53 10.07 4.43
N PHE A 343 9.41 10.28 3.74
CA PHE A 343 9.32 11.19 2.60
C PHE A 343 9.51 12.66 3.00
N ASP A 344 10.42 13.35 2.30
CA ASP A 344 10.53 14.81 2.34
C ASP A 344 9.77 15.35 1.13
N LEU A 345 8.62 16.00 1.36
CA LEU A 345 7.75 16.46 0.28
C LEU A 345 8.38 17.59 -0.57
N ASN A 346 9.37 18.31 -0.04
CA ASN A 346 10.10 19.30 -0.83
C ASN A 346 11.07 18.59 -1.79
N LEU A 347 11.85 17.62 -1.30
CA LEU A 347 12.72 16.80 -2.16
C LEU A 347 11.91 16.00 -3.19
N GLN A 348 10.75 15.50 -2.80
CA GLN A 348 9.81 14.82 -3.69
C GLN A 348 9.35 15.72 -4.84
N GLN A 349 8.89 16.93 -4.53
CA GLN A 349 8.45 17.90 -5.54
C GLN A 349 9.62 18.29 -6.46
N GLU A 350 10.81 18.53 -5.91
CA GLU A 350 11.98 18.90 -6.70
C GLU A 350 12.47 17.79 -7.63
N LEU A 351 12.32 16.51 -7.23
CA LEU A 351 12.59 15.36 -8.10
C LEU A 351 11.58 15.29 -9.24
N GLN A 352 10.29 15.47 -8.94
CA GLN A 352 9.20 15.42 -9.91
C GLN A 352 9.30 16.56 -10.94
N ASP A 353 9.56 17.79 -10.50
CA ASP A 353 9.72 18.94 -11.38
C ASP A 353 10.97 18.80 -12.26
N THR A 354 12.06 18.28 -11.71
CA THR A 354 13.28 18.02 -12.50
C THR A 354 13.04 17.00 -13.63
N VAL A 355 12.26 15.94 -13.36
CA VAL A 355 11.81 14.97 -14.38
C VAL A 355 10.91 15.64 -15.43
N ASN A 356 9.93 16.43 -14.98
CA ASN A 356 8.98 17.11 -15.85
C ASN A 356 9.68 18.12 -16.79
N GLU A 357 10.55 18.97 -16.25
CA GLU A 357 11.35 19.94 -17.01
C GLU A 357 12.25 19.27 -18.06
N ALA A 358 12.96 18.20 -17.66
CA ALA A 358 13.93 17.53 -18.54
C ALA A 358 13.26 16.88 -19.75
N LEU A 359 12.01 16.42 -19.60
CA LEU A 359 11.22 15.76 -20.64
C LEU A 359 10.13 16.65 -21.26
N ALA A 360 10.04 17.94 -20.90
CA ALA A 360 8.99 18.86 -21.35
C ALA A 360 8.88 19.00 -22.88
N GLY A 361 9.99 18.79 -23.62
CA GLY A 361 10.00 18.79 -25.09
C GLY A 361 9.32 17.58 -25.75
N TYR A 362 8.93 16.56 -24.97
CA TYR A 362 8.27 15.35 -25.46
C TYR A 362 6.79 15.37 -25.08
N THR A 363 5.91 15.57 -26.06
CA THR A 363 4.46 15.75 -25.84
C THR A 363 3.61 14.58 -26.37
N GLU A 364 4.24 13.49 -26.83
CA GLU A 364 3.56 12.24 -27.22
C GLU A 364 2.89 11.61 -25.99
N VAL A 365 1.58 11.37 -26.06
CA VAL A 365 0.76 10.70 -25.04
C VAL A 365 -0.02 9.54 -25.66
N ASN A 366 -0.43 8.56 -24.85
CA ASN A 366 -1.39 7.51 -25.24
C ASN A 366 -2.84 8.05 -25.22
N ASP A 367 -3.82 7.18 -25.55
CA ASP A 367 -5.25 7.51 -25.56
C ASP A 367 -5.82 7.92 -24.18
N GLU A 368 -5.10 7.62 -23.09
CA GLU A 368 -5.46 7.93 -21.69
C GLU A 368 -4.77 9.20 -21.18
N GLY A 369 -3.97 9.89 -22.02
CA GLY A 369 -3.21 11.08 -21.63
C GLY A 369 -1.86 10.79 -20.95
N VAL A 370 -1.45 9.53 -20.82
CA VAL A 370 -0.16 9.12 -20.25
C VAL A 370 0.97 9.44 -21.23
N TYR A 371 2.01 10.14 -20.78
CA TYR A 371 3.18 10.44 -21.63
C TYR A 371 3.89 9.16 -22.10
N ALA A 372 4.23 9.07 -23.39
CA ALA A 372 4.88 7.90 -23.96
C ALA A 372 6.35 7.78 -23.56
N LEU A 373 7.09 8.89 -23.53
CA LEU A 373 8.44 8.96 -22.98
C LEU A 373 8.36 9.30 -21.49
N GLN A 374 8.92 8.42 -20.66
CA GLN A 374 8.84 8.45 -19.22
C GLN A 374 10.24 8.48 -18.58
N SER A 375 10.27 8.83 -17.29
CA SER A 375 11.44 8.68 -16.43
C SER A 375 11.01 8.14 -15.08
N ALA A 376 11.88 7.37 -14.45
CA ALA A 376 11.69 6.89 -13.10
C ALA A 376 12.93 7.24 -12.28
N ALA A 377 12.74 7.72 -11.06
CA ALA A 377 13.84 8.10 -10.18
C ALA A 377 13.54 7.78 -8.71
N VAL A 378 14.59 7.43 -7.98
CA VAL A 378 14.54 7.09 -6.55
C VAL A 378 15.71 7.75 -5.85
N CYS A 379 15.44 8.47 -4.75
CA CYS A 379 16.45 9.03 -3.87
C CYS A 379 16.41 8.33 -2.50
N ILE A 380 17.53 7.76 -2.07
CA ILE A 380 17.75 7.13 -0.76
C ILE A 380 18.68 8.01 0.06
N ASP A 381 18.37 8.16 1.36
CA ASP A 381 19.24 8.77 2.35
C ASP A 381 20.29 7.75 2.84
N ASN A 382 21.56 8.09 2.65
CA ASN A 382 22.66 7.17 2.92
C ASN A 382 22.99 7.02 4.42
N ASP A 383 22.50 7.93 5.27
CA ASP A 383 22.70 7.86 6.73
C ASP A 383 21.85 6.74 7.38
N ASN A 384 20.70 6.40 6.77
CA ASN A 384 19.69 5.53 7.38
C ASN A 384 19.03 4.52 6.43
N GLY A 385 19.22 4.60 5.11
CA GLY A 385 18.70 3.65 4.12
C GLY A 385 17.27 3.92 3.62
N TYR A 386 16.56 4.89 4.20
CA TYR A 386 15.19 5.19 3.81
C TYR A 386 15.10 5.92 2.45
N VAL A 387 14.03 5.64 1.71
CA VAL A 387 13.65 6.38 0.51
C VAL A 387 13.12 7.77 0.91
N ARG A 388 13.72 8.85 0.38
CA ARG A 388 13.31 10.25 0.64
C ARG A 388 12.41 10.84 -0.44
N ALA A 389 12.57 10.38 -1.68
CA ALA A 389 11.76 10.78 -2.82
C ALA A 389 11.68 9.64 -3.85
N ILE A 390 10.52 9.48 -4.48
CA ILE A 390 10.26 8.49 -5.52
C ILE A 390 9.36 9.07 -6.64
N VAL A 391 9.77 8.89 -7.88
CA VAL A 391 9.03 9.34 -9.06
C VAL A 391 8.97 8.17 -10.04
N GLY A 392 7.76 7.72 -10.37
CA GLY A 392 7.50 6.58 -11.27
C GLY A 392 7.15 6.98 -12.71
N GLY A 393 7.13 8.28 -12.99
CA GLY A 393 6.74 8.86 -14.27
C GLY A 393 6.73 10.39 -14.24
N ARG A 394 6.30 10.98 -15.35
CA ARG A 394 6.05 12.42 -15.45
C ARG A 394 4.68 12.75 -14.86
N SER A 395 4.53 13.95 -14.28
CA SER A 395 3.21 14.46 -13.90
C SER A 395 2.32 14.59 -15.13
N GLN A 396 1.11 14.07 -15.04
CA GLN A 396 0.16 13.94 -16.13
C GLN A 396 -1.28 13.99 -15.57
N ASP A 397 -2.21 14.50 -16.36
CA ASP A 397 -3.60 14.68 -15.94
C ASP A 397 -4.36 13.35 -16.07
N PHE A 398 -4.43 12.60 -14.96
CA PHE A 398 -5.04 11.27 -14.90
C PHE A 398 -5.79 11.10 -13.59
N SER A 399 -7.01 10.57 -13.64
CA SER A 399 -7.89 10.40 -12.46
C SER A 399 -7.46 9.24 -11.55
N GLY A 400 -6.88 8.18 -12.13
CA GLY A 400 -6.35 7.00 -11.44
C GLY A 400 -4.92 7.18 -10.93
N TYR A 401 -4.33 6.13 -10.36
CA TYR A 401 -2.87 6.08 -10.16
C TYR A 401 -2.22 5.61 -11.46
N THR A 402 -0.99 6.04 -11.72
CA THR A 402 -0.24 5.64 -12.92
C THR A 402 0.83 4.61 -12.56
N LEU A 403 1.31 3.83 -13.54
CA LEU A 403 2.35 2.81 -13.30
C LEU A 403 3.57 3.44 -12.62
N ASN A 404 3.89 3.02 -11.40
CA ASN A 404 5.04 3.51 -10.66
C ASN A 404 6.31 2.76 -11.08
N ARG A 405 6.88 3.19 -12.22
CA ARG A 405 8.03 2.54 -12.87
C ARG A 405 9.29 2.50 -12.01
N ALA A 406 9.34 3.26 -10.91
CA ALA A 406 10.48 3.24 -10.00
C ALA A 406 10.68 1.88 -9.31
N PHE A 407 9.59 1.14 -9.05
CA PHE A 407 9.63 -0.20 -8.44
C PHE A 407 8.78 -1.27 -9.16
N GLN A 408 7.82 -0.85 -9.99
CA GLN A 408 6.94 -1.78 -10.73
C GLN A 408 7.43 -2.10 -12.15
N SER A 409 8.44 -1.39 -12.67
CA SER A 409 8.99 -1.61 -14.01
C SER A 409 10.45 -2.00 -13.94
N TYR A 410 10.81 -3.05 -14.69
CA TYR A 410 12.14 -3.63 -14.76
C TYR A 410 12.69 -3.40 -16.17
N ARG A 411 13.92 -2.87 -16.26
CA ARG A 411 14.52 -2.39 -17.51
C ARG A 411 15.98 -2.79 -17.58
N GLN A 412 16.53 -2.94 -18.78
CA GLN A 412 17.94 -3.33 -18.92
C GLN A 412 18.86 -2.22 -18.37
N PRO A 413 19.70 -2.49 -17.35
CA PRO A 413 20.56 -1.47 -16.71
C PRO A 413 21.71 -1.00 -17.61
N GLY A 414 22.02 -1.75 -18.67
CA GLY A 414 23.24 -1.58 -19.44
C GLY A 414 24.49 -1.58 -18.54
N SER A 415 25.46 -0.75 -18.89
CA SER A 415 26.71 -0.59 -18.10
C SER A 415 26.54 -0.04 -16.67
N ALA A 416 25.33 0.32 -16.21
CA ALA A 416 25.12 0.72 -14.81
C ALA A 416 25.19 -0.48 -13.84
N ILE A 417 25.04 -1.73 -14.31
CA ILE A 417 25.16 -2.91 -13.43
C ILE A 417 26.62 -3.25 -13.07
N LYS A 418 27.59 -2.83 -13.90
CA LYS A 418 29.00 -3.25 -13.80
C LYS A 418 29.64 -3.06 -12.41
N PRO A 419 29.41 -1.95 -11.67
CA PRO A 419 29.95 -1.80 -10.32
C PRO A 419 29.45 -2.86 -9.33
N LEU A 420 28.19 -3.29 -9.46
CA LEU A 420 27.55 -4.22 -8.53
C LEU A 420 28.01 -5.67 -8.74
N ILE A 421 28.05 -6.14 -10.00
CA ILE A 421 28.28 -7.57 -10.30
C ILE A 421 29.65 -7.90 -10.89
N VAL A 422 30.43 -6.89 -11.32
CA VAL A 422 31.77 -7.10 -11.90
C VAL A 422 32.83 -6.48 -10.98
N TYR A 423 32.88 -5.16 -10.90
CA TYR A 423 34.08 -4.49 -10.40
C TYR A 423 34.23 -4.56 -8.88
N THR A 424 33.18 -4.35 -8.09
CA THR A 424 33.27 -4.53 -6.62
C THR A 424 33.59 -5.99 -6.24
N PRO A 425 32.94 -7.02 -6.84
CA PRO A 425 33.34 -8.42 -6.66
C PRO A 425 34.79 -8.75 -7.08
N SER A 426 35.32 -8.12 -8.13
CA SER A 426 36.74 -8.27 -8.53
C SER A 426 37.69 -7.67 -7.49
N PHE A 427 37.36 -6.51 -6.89
CA PHE A 427 38.19 -5.91 -5.83
C PHE A 427 38.26 -6.77 -4.55
N GLU A 428 37.35 -7.73 -4.37
CA GLU A 428 37.47 -8.73 -3.30
C GLU A 428 38.44 -9.88 -3.61
N ARG A 429 38.92 -9.98 -4.86
CA ARG A 429 39.66 -11.09 -5.45
C ARG A 429 40.94 -10.58 -6.14
N ASN A 430 41.76 -9.87 -5.35
CA ASN A 430 43.11 -9.41 -5.70
C ASN A 430 43.24 -8.31 -6.78
N TYR A 431 42.16 -7.91 -7.46
CA TYR A 431 42.19 -6.69 -8.26
C TYR A 431 42.18 -5.44 -7.37
N THR A 432 42.85 -4.39 -7.83
CA THR A 432 42.85 -3.04 -7.24
C THR A 432 42.50 -2.02 -8.32
N PRO A 433 42.16 -0.76 -7.98
CA PRO A 433 41.94 0.29 -8.96
C PRO A 433 43.07 0.46 -9.99
N ASP A 434 44.31 0.16 -9.59
CA ASP A 434 45.50 0.39 -10.40
C ASP A 434 46.04 -0.90 -11.06
N SER A 435 45.40 -2.05 -10.85
CA SER A 435 45.69 -3.30 -11.57
C SER A 435 45.57 -3.10 -13.08
N VAL A 436 46.56 -3.60 -13.83
CA VAL A 436 46.62 -3.49 -15.29
C VAL A 436 45.82 -4.61 -15.96
N VAL A 437 44.98 -4.24 -16.91
CA VAL A 437 44.12 -5.13 -17.71
C VAL A 437 44.21 -4.78 -19.20
N THR A 438 44.03 -5.77 -20.07
CA THR A 438 44.21 -5.62 -21.53
C THR A 438 42.86 -5.51 -22.25
N ASP A 439 42.57 -4.31 -22.75
CA ASP A 439 41.44 -4.01 -23.63
C ASP A 439 41.81 -4.32 -25.09
N GLU A 440 41.22 -5.39 -25.62
CA GLU A 440 41.46 -5.92 -26.97
C GLU A 440 40.18 -6.61 -27.50
N PRO A 441 40.06 -6.86 -28.82
CA PRO A 441 38.92 -7.59 -29.38
C PRO A 441 38.78 -8.99 -28.78
N ILE A 442 37.56 -9.38 -28.45
CA ILE A 442 37.20 -10.74 -28.04
C ILE A 442 36.50 -11.41 -29.22
N GLU A 443 36.95 -12.60 -29.63
CA GLU A 443 36.30 -13.38 -30.69
C GLU A 443 34.90 -13.81 -30.23
N ASP A 444 33.90 -13.58 -31.08
CA ASP A 444 32.45 -13.68 -30.78
C ASP A 444 31.95 -12.90 -29.52
N GLY A 445 32.81 -12.07 -28.94
CA GLY A 445 32.53 -11.29 -27.74
C GLY A 445 32.07 -9.85 -28.02
N PRO A 446 31.86 -9.07 -26.95
CA PRO A 446 31.33 -7.71 -27.04
C PRO A 446 32.36 -6.73 -27.58
N ARG A 447 31.87 -5.72 -28.29
CA ARG A 447 32.68 -4.57 -28.76
C ARG A 447 32.54 -3.40 -27.81
N ASN A 448 33.57 -2.57 -27.72
CA ASN A 448 33.50 -1.28 -27.03
C ASN A 448 32.58 -0.31 -27.79
N ALA A 449 31.84 0.54 -27.07
CA ALA A 449 30.86 1.45 -27.64
C ALA A 449 31.45 2.49 -28.64
N ASN A 450 32.74 2.78 -28.54
CA ASN A 450 33.48 3.64 -29.47
C ASN A 450 34.16 2.89 -30.63
N GLY A 451 34.04 1.55 -30.69
CA GLY A 451 34.66 0.69 -31.70
C GLY A 451 36.19 0.57 -31.63
N SER A 452 36.84 1.09 -30.58
CA SER A 452 38.30 1.10 -30.43
C SER A 452 38.75 0.35 -29.17
N TYR A 453 40.03 -0.03 -29.14
CA TYR A 453 40.64 -0.80 -28.06
C TYR A 453 41.88 -0.08 -27.56
N SER A 454 42.02 0.02 -26.24
CA SER A 454 43.00 0.87 -25.56
C SER A 454 44.30 0.15 -25.22
N GLY A 455 44.37 -1.18 -25.40
CA GLY A 455 45.49 -2.00 -24.96
C GLY A 455 45.55 -2.07 -23.43
N GLN A 456 46.75 -1.94 -22.85
CA GLN A 456 46.93 -1.95 -21.40
C GLN A 456 46.37 -0.67 -20.76
N ILE A 457 45.40 -0.84 -19.87
CA ILE A 457 44.78 0.22 -19.06
C ILE A 457 44.63 -0.27 -17.62
N THR A 458 44.38 0.63 -16.66
CA THR A 458 44.05 0.22 -15.29
C THR A 458 42.57 -0.15 -15.16
N VAL A 459 42.20 -0.95 -14.16
CA VAL A 459 40.78 -1.22 -13.82
C VAL A 459 40.02 0.10 -13.59
N ARG A 460 40.62 1.08 -12.93
CA ARG A 460 40.10 2.46 -12.81
C ARG A 460 39.71 3.04 -14.16
N THR A 461 40.64 3.06 -15.12
CA THR A 461 40.37 3.57 -16.48
C THR A 461 39.28 2.77 -17.19
N ALA A 462 39.22 1.44 -16.98
CA ALA A 462 38.20 0.58 -17.57
C ALA A 462 36.79 0.92 -17.05
N VAL A 463 36.64 1.25 -15.76
CA VAL A 463 35.38 1.71 -15.18
C VAL A 463 35.01 3.12 -15.65
N GLU A 464 35.96 4.06 -15.58
CA GLU A 464 35.78 5.47 -15.96
C GLU A 464 35.31 5.61 -17.41
N LYS A 465 35.90 4.83 -18.32
CA LYS A 465 35.53 4.77 -19.75
C LYS A 465 34.46 3.72 -20.07
N SER A 466 33.98 3.00 -19.06
CA SER A 466 32.91 1.99 -19.16
C SER A 466 33.18 0.87 -20.18
N VAL A 467 34.45 0.45 -20.31
CA VAL A 467 34.95 -0.53 -21.29
C VAL A 467 34.17 -1.86 -21.20
N ASN A 468 33.85 -2.46 -22.34
CA ASN A 468 32.99 -3.66 -22.40
C ASN A 468 33.81 -4.94 -22.33
N THR A 469 34.93 -4.99 -23.05
CA THR A 469 35.86 -6.14 -23.09
C THR A 469 36.38 -6.52 -21.71
N ILE A 470 36.81 -5.52 -20.91
CA ILE A 470 37.29 -5.71 -19.54
C ILE A 470 36.17 -6.22 -18.63
N ALA A 471 34.98 -5.60 -18.69
CA ALA A 471 33.86 -6.01 -17.87
C ALA A 471 33.43 -7.46 -18.15
N TRP A 472 33.48 -7.87 -19.42
CA TRP A 472 33.22 -9.25 -19.84
C TRP A 472 34.28 -10.21 -19.30
N LYS A 473 35.57 -9.95 -19.57
CA LYS A 473 36.69 -10.80 -19.10
C LYS A 473 36.70 -11.00 -17.59
N LEU A 474 36.54 -9.93 -16.81
CA LEU A 474 36.51 -10.01 -15.35
C LEU A 474 35.27 -10.77 -14.83
N TYR A 475 34.13 -10.68 -15.54
CA TYR A 475 32.93 -11.42 -15.16
C TYR A 475 32.98 -12.90 -15.53
N GLU A 476 33.68 -13.26 -16.62
CA GLU A 476 34.00 -14.65 -16.92
C GLU A 476 34.98 -15.24 -15.89
N GLU A 477 35.97 -14.47 -15.43
CA GLU A 477 36.89 -14.89 -14.36
C GLU A 477 36.18 -15.05 -13.00
N LEU A 478 35.23 -14.17 -12.69
CA LEU A 478 34.36 -14.29 -11.51
C LEU A 478 33.40 -15.48 -11.60
N THR A 479 32.96 -15.81 -12.81
CA THR A 479 31.75 -16.53 -13.20
C THR A 479 30.42 -15.77 -12.97
N PRO A 480 29.40 -15.99 -13.82
CA PRO A 480 28.09 -15.33 -13.68
C PRO A 480 27.39 -15.62 -12.36
N GLU A 481 27.57 -16.81 -11.79
CA GLU A 481 26.98 -17.23 -10.51
C GLU A 481 27.50 -16.36 -9.37
N VAL A 482 28.82 -16.15 -9.31
CA VAL A 482 29.43 -15.28 -8.29
C VAL A 482 28.97 -13.84 -8.47
N GLY A 483 28.94 -13.34 -9.71
CA GLY A 483 28.51 -11.97 -10.00
C GLY A 483 27.05 -11.70 -9.62
N LEU A 484 26.13 -12.60 -9.98
CA LEU A 484 24.71 -12.46 -9.63
C LEU A 484 24.44 -12.66 -8.13
N SER A 485 25.22 -13.49 -7.43
CA SER A 485 25.03 -13.73 -5.98
C SER A 485 25.06 -12.46 -5.11
N TYR A 486 25.63 -11.35 -5.59
CA TYR A 486 25.55 -10.05 -4.91
C TYR A 486 24.18 -9.38 -5.10
N LEU A 487 23.56 -9.47 -6.28
CA LEU A 487 22.19 -8.97 -6.52
C LEU A 487 21.16 -9.80 -5.75
N GLU A 488 21.40 -11.10 -5.63
CA GLU A 488 20.57 -12.03 -4.85
C GLU A 488 20.51 -11.64 -3.37
N LYS A 489 21.67 -11.39 -2.73
CA LYS A 489 21.72 -10.85 -1.35
C LYS A 489 21.10 -9.47 -1.22
N MET A 490 21.14 -8.66 -2.28
CA MET A 490 20.44 -7.37 -2.34
C MET A 490 18.96 -7.49 -2.73
N ASN A 491 18.41 -8.72 -2.74
CA ASN A 491 16.99 -9.03 -2.96
C ASN A 491 16.43 -8.49 -4.29
N PHE A 492 17.23 -8.53 -5.36
CA PHE A 492 16.78 -8.17 -6.71
C PHE A 492 15.73 -9.19 -7.20
N ALA A 493 14.53 -8.71 -7.55
CA ALA A 493 13.32 -9.52 -7.55
C ALA A 493 12.98 -10.22 -8.88
N LYS A 494 13.69 -9.90 -9.96
CA LYS A 494 13.40 -10.40 -11.33
C LYS A 494 14.60 -11.04 -12.02
N LEU A 495 15.60 -11.50 -11.27
CA LEU A 495 16.70 -12.30 -11.81
C LEU A 495 16.16 -13.58 -12.46
N ASP A 496 16.61 -13.88 -13.67
CA ASP A 496 16.18 -15.05 -14.45
C ASP A 496 17.31 -16.10 -14.55
N VAL A 497 16.97 -17.37 -14.71
CA VAL A 497 17.95 -18.43 -14.98
C VAL A 497 18.77 -18.15 -16.24
N ASN A 498 18.19 -17.45 -17.22
CA ASN A 498 18.87 -17.04 -18.45
C ASN A 498 19.86 -15.87 -18.26
N ASP A 499 19.89 -15.22 -17.08
CA ASP A 499 20.84 -14.15 -16.76
C ASP A 499 22.21 -14.69 -16.32
N TYR A 500 22.35 -16.00 -16.10
CA TYR A 500 23.60 -16.69 -15.75
C TYR A 500 24.52 -16.87 -16.97
N ARG A 501 24.89 -15.74 -17.60
CA ARG A 501 25.69 -15.67 -18.84
C ARG A 501 26.59 -14.42 -18.87
N PRO A 502 27.71 -14.43 -19.61
CA PRO A 502 28.64 -13.29 -19.66
C PRO A 502 28.02 -11.95 -20.15
N ALA A 503 26.99 -12.00 -20.99
CA ALA A 503 26.28 -10.79 -21.48
C ALA A 503 25.66 -9.94 -20.35
N THR A 504 25.37 -10.55 -19.21
CA THR A 504 24.80 -9.88 -18.02
C THR A 504 25.76 -8.86 -17.42
N ALA A 505 27.09 -9.07 -17.56
CA ALA A 505 28.13 -8.09 -17.22
C ALA A 505 27.95 -6.72 -17.91
N LEU A 506 27.23 -6.69 -19.05
CA LEU A 506 26.98 -5.49 -19.84
C LEU A 506 25.54 -4.97 -19.68
N GLY A 507 24.74 -5.61 -18.82
CA GLY A 507 23.32 -5.30 -18.60
C GLY A 507 22.35 -6.10 -19.48
N GLY A 508 22.80 -7.20 -20.10
CA GLY A 508 21.99 -8.11 -20.93
C GLY A 508 21.02 -9.01 -20.16
N PHE A 509 20.26 -8.44 -19.21
CA PHE A 509 19.25 -9.11 -18.41
C PHE A 509 18.00 -9.45 -19.23
N THR A 510 17.33 -10.52 -18.83
CA THR A 510 16.11 -11.07 -19.42
C THR A 510 14.90 -10.22 -19.04
N ASN A 511 14.74 -9.92 -17.74
CA ASN A 511 13.68 -9.06 -17.22
C ASN A 511 14.18 -7.63 -16.90
N GLY A 512 15.46 -7.48 -16.55
CA GLY A 512 16.04 -6.19 -16.13
C GLY A 512 15.89 -5.92 -14.64
N VAL A 513 16.07 -4.64 -14.27
CA VAL A 513 16.08 -4.15 -12.89
C VAL A 513 15.29 -2.85 -12.78
N SER A 514 14.76 -2.57 -11.60
CA SER A 514 14.01 -1.34 -11.27
C SER A 514 14.93 -0.21 -10.81
N ALA A 515 14.40 1.03 -10.80
CA ALA A 515 15.17 2.18 -10.31
C ALA A 515 15.45 2.09 -8.80
N LEU A 516 14.54 1.49 -8.03
CA LEU A 516 14.64 1.23 -6.61
C LEU A 516 15.79 0.27 -6.27
N GLU A 517 15.88 -0.88 -6.94
CA GLU A 517 16.96 -1.85 -6.78
C GLU A 517 18.32 -1.25 -7.15
N MET A 518 18.38 -0.46 -8.22
CA MET A 518 19.60 0.23 -8.62
C MET A 518 20.02 1.31 -7.60
N ALA A 519 19.06 2.01 -6.96
CA ALA A 519 19.37 2.96 -5.90
C ALA A 519 19.89 2.24 -4.64
N SER A 520 19.22 1.18 -4.18
CA SER A 520 19.63 0.45 -2.96
C SER A 520 20.96 -0.28 -3.13
N GLY A 521 21.23 -0.86 -4.30
CA GLY A 521 22.52 -1.49 -4.60
C GLY A 521 23.68 -0.49 -4.61
N TYR A 522 23.48 0.73 -5.11
CA TYR A 522 24.51 1.77 -5.04
C TYR A 522 24.65 2.36 -3.64
N ALA A 523 23.55 2.47 -2.88
CA ALA A 523 23.60 2.85 -1.47
C ALA A 523 24.38 1.82 -0.63
N ALA A 524 24.35 0.53 -0.99
CA ALA A 524 25.18 -0.49 -0.35
C ALA A 524 26.69 -0.28 -0.61
N ILE A 525 27.10 0.12 -1.82
CA ILE A 525 28.50 0.47 -2.11
C ILE A 525 28.93 1.71 -1.29
N GLU A 526 28.05 2.69 -1.18
CA GLU A 526 28.30 3.92 -0.42
C GLU A 526 28.44 3.63 1.08
N ASN A 527 27.58 2.76 1.60
CA ASN A 527 27.50 2.31 2.98
C ASN A 527 28.48 1.17 3.29
N ASP A 528 29.74 1.30 2.86
CA ASP A 528 30.83 0.37 3.17
C ASP A 528 30.57 -1.12 2.80
N GLY A 529 29.68 -1.38 1.84
CA GLY A 529 29.31 -2.73 1.40
C GLY A 529 28.09 -3.33 2.11
N ASN A 530 27.49 -2.60 3.06
CA ASN A 530 26.33 -3.04 3.82
C ASN A 530 25.03 -2.59 3.14
N TYR A 531 24.23 -3.55 2.67
CA TYR A 531 22.91 -3.33 2.08
C TYR A 531 21.84 -3.11 3.16
N ARG A 532 20.87 -2.25 2.85
CA ARG A 532 19.63 -2.08 3.63
C ARG A 532 18.44 -2.20 2.68
N ALA A 533 17.43 -2.97 3.07
CA ALA A 533 16.23 -3.16 2.26
C ALA A 533 15.45 -1.83 2.12
N PRO A 534 15.21 -1.34 0.89
CA PRO A 534 14.65 0.00 0.69
C PRO A 534 13.16 0.04 1.04
N THR A 535 12.80 0.96 1.93
CA THR A 535 11.41 1.24 2.33
C THR A 535 11.23 2.75 2.55
N CYS A 536 9.98 3.19 2.58
CA CYS A 536 9.62 4.51 3.10
C CYS A 536 8.98 4.46 4.49
N ILE A 537 8.67 3.29 5.05
CA ILE A 537 7.95 3.17 6.33
C ILE A 537 8.93 3.27 7.48
N VAL A 538 8.77 4.31 8.30
CA VAL A 538 9.52 4.46 9.56
C VAL A 538 8.82 3.69 10.67
N LYS A 539 7.50 3.89 10.81
CA LYS A 539 6.65 3.15 11.78
C LYS A 539 5.17 3.16 11.39
N ILE A 540 4.42 2.21 11.96
CA ILE A 540 2.96 2.15 11.89
C ILE A 540 2.42 2.05 13.31
N LEU A 541 1.50 2.94 13.67
CA LEU A 541 0.69 2.82 14.89
C LEU A 541 -0.70 2.29 14.56
N ASP A 542 -1.30 1.55 15.49
CA ASP A 542 -2.72 1.20 15.45
C ASP A 542 -3.63 2.42 15.74
N ALA A 543 -4.95 2.20 15.67
CA ALA A 543 -5.94 3.25 15.95
C ALA A 543 -5.95 3.76 17.40
N ASP A 544 -5.42 2.98 18.35
CA ASP A 544 -5.29 3.36 19.75
C ASP A 544 -3.93 4.05 20.04
N GLY A 545 -3.07 4.18 19.04
CA GLY A 545 -1.75 4.82 19.11
C GLY A 545 -0.62 3.89 19.57
N ASN A 546 -0.84 2.58 19.67
CA ASN A 546 0.23 1.62 19.98
C ASN A 546 1.10 1.40 18.74
N GLU A 547 2.42 1.35 18.90
CA GLU A 547 3.34 1.01 17.81
C GLU A 547 3.26 -0.49 17.52
N ILE A 548 2.80 -0.84 16.31
CA ILE A 548 2.69 -2.22 15.83
C ILE A 548 3.82 -2.60 14.88
N TYR A 549 4.45 -1.60 14.26
CA TYR A 549 5.60 -1.78 13.37
C TYR A 549 6.56 -0.60 13.53
N ALA A 550 7.86 -0.89 13.58
CA ALA A 550 8.94 0.08 13.40
C ALA A 550 10.01 -0.55 12.52
N SER A 551 10.45 0.15 11.46
CA SER A 551 11.47 -0.42 10.56
C SER A 551 12.82 -0.46 11.25
N ALA A 552 13.42 -1.65 11.31
CA ALA A 552 14.71 -1.86 11.93
C ALA A 552 15.90 -1.43 11.06
N GLN A 553 15.69 -1.16 9.75
CA GLN A 553 16.74 -0.84 8.75
C GLN A 553 18.00 -1.71 8.89
N THR A 554 17.79 -3.02 9.05
CA THR A 554 18.88 -3.99 9.29
C THR A 554 19.87 -4.03 8.14
N GLU A 555 21.15 -4.05 8.48
CA GLU A 555 22.23 -4.13 7.51
C GLU A 555 22.62 -5.58 7.20
N GLU A 556 22.74 -5.91 5.91
CA GLU A 556 23.33 -7.15 5.42
C GLU A 556 24.69 -6.84 4.75
N ALA A 557 25.76 -7.50 5.20
CA ALA A 557 27.09 -7.32 4.62
C ALA A 557 27.20 -8.04 3.27
N VAL A 558 27.02 -7.29 2.18
CA VAL A 558 27.03 -7.82 0.80
C VAL A 558 28.43 -7.77 0.20
N TYR A 559 29.16 -6.68 0.40
CA TYR A 559 30.53 -6.49 -0.06
C TYR A 559 31.51 -6.28 1.09
N LYS A 560 32.79 -6.57 0.88
CA LYS A 560 33.86 -6.14 1.78
C LYS A 560 34.03 -4.62 1.71
N GLN A 561 34.04 -3.97 2.88
CA GLN A 561 34.31 -2.54 3.07
C GLN A 561 35.41 -1.96 2.18
N ASN A 562 36.58 -2.63 2.08
CA ASN A 562 37.67 -2.10 1.28
C ASN A 562 37.37 -2.11 -0.23
N ALA A 563 36.65 -3.12 -0.72
CA ALA A 563 36.23 -3.23 -2.11
C ALA A 563 35.15 -2.19 -2.45
N ALA A 564 34.18 -1.98 -1.57
CA ALA A 564 33.16 -0.94 -1.71
C ALA A 564 33.80 0.47 -1.79
N ARG A 565 34.77 0.78 -0.91
CA ARG A 565 35.50 2.06 -0.95
C ARG A 565 36.43 2.20 -2.15
N MET A 566 37.08 1.13 -2.62
CA MET A 566 37.81 1.13 -3.90
C MET A 566 36.88 1.46 -5.07
N MET A 567 35.67 0.88 -5.06
CA MET A 567 34.65 1.17 -6.08
C MET A 567 34.21 2.64 -6.01
N THR A 568 33.90 3.16 -4.82
CA THR A 568 33.58 4.59 -4.61
C THR A 568 34.69 5.51 -5.11
N ASP A 569 35.96 5.17 -4.86
CA ASP A 569 37.09 5.97 -5.32
C ASP A 569 37.20 6.01 -6.86
N VAL A 570 36.96 4.88 -7.52
CA VAL A 570 36.95 4.77 -8.98
C VAL A 570 35.71 5.44 -9.60
N LEU A 571 34.55 5.37 -8.96
CA LEU A 571 33.31 5.97 -9.46
C LEU A 571 33.30 7.50 -9.40
N LYS A 572 34.12 8.15 -8.56
CA LYS A 572 34.41 9.59 -8.69
C LYS A 572 34.99 9.93 -10.07
N GLY A 573 35.92 9.09 -10.56
CA GLY A 573 36.58 9.24 -11.85
C GLY A 573 35.60 9.29 -13.03
N VAL A 574 34.48 8.57 -12.94
CA VAL A 574 33.44 8.58 -13.98
C VAL A 574 32.86 9.99 -14.18
N ILE A 575 32.70 10.76 -13.10
CA ILE A 575 32.16 12.14 -13.11
C ILE A 575 33.26 13.17 -13.39
N THR A 576 34.49 12.96 -12.93
CA THR A 576 35.58 13.94 -13.13
C THR A 576 36.24 13.84 -14.51
N SER A 577 36.42 12.63 -15.06
CA SER A 577 37.18 12.37 -16.30
C SER A 577 36.60 11.30 -17.23
N GLY A 578 35.54 10.59 -16.80
CA GLY A 578 34.94 9.48 -17.52
C GLY A 578 33.64 9.78 -18.26
N THR A 579 32.78 8.76 -18.41
CA THR A 579 31.55 8.83 -19.22
C THR A 579 30.49 9.81 -18.70
N ALA A 580 30.62 10.32 -17.48
CA ALA A 580 29.74 11.30 -16.85
C ALA A 580 30.38 12.69 -16.70
N HIS A 581 31.48 12.96 -17.43
CA HIS A 581 32.19 14.24 -17.35
C HIS A 581 31.25 15.43 -17.60
N GLY A 582 31.26 16.39 -16.67
CA GLY A 582 30.38 17.55 -16.66
C GLY A 582 29.19 17.45 -15.69
N LEU A 583 28.86 16.25 -15.19
CA LEU A 583 27.76 16.03 -14.25
C LEU A 583 28.16 16.25 -12.77
N GLY A 584 29.21 17.03 -12.50
CA GLY A 584 29.67 17.32 -11.12
C GLY A 584 28.71 18.21 -10.33
N LEU A 585 28.71 18.06 -9.00
CA LEU A 585 27.87 18.82 -8.05
C LEU A 585 28.62 20.02 -7.45
N GLY A 586 29.35 20.76 -8.28
CA GLY A 586 30.19 21.87 -7.84
C GLY A 586 31.35 21.42 -6.94
N SER A 587 31.28 21.75 -5.66
CA SER A 587 32.28 21.35 -4.65
C SER A 587 31.89 20.11 -3.84
N MET A 588 30.66 19.59 -4.00
CA MET A 588 30.21 18.38 -3.32
C MET A 588 30.84 17.14 -4.00
N PRO A 589 31.61 16.31 -3.28
CA PRO A 589 32.14 15.06 -3.83
C PRO A 589 31.01 14.13 -4.23
N ALA A 590 31.10 13.58 -5.44
CA ALA A 590 30.10 12.67 -5.99
C ALA A 590 30.76 11.53 -6.76
N ALA A 591 30.10 10.38 -6.74
CA ALA A 591 30.47 9.17 -7.47
C ALA A 591 29.25 8.69 -8.27
N GLY A 592 29.43 8.02 -9.40
CA GLY A 592 28.29 7.49 -10.15
C GLY A 592 28.65 6.78 -11.44
N LYS A 593 27.65 6.22 -12.11
CA LYS A 593 27.81 5.41 -13.31
C LYS A 593 26.70 5.65 -14.32
N THR A 594 27.11 5.80 -15.58
CA THR A 594 26.20 5.76 -16.74
C THR A 594 25.88 4.32 -17.15
N GLY A 595 24.62 4.08 -17.50
CA GLY A 595 24.14 2.89 -18.21
C GLY A 595 23.37 3.29 -19.46
N THR A 596 23.40 2.43 -20.49
CA THR A 596 22.65 2.59 -21.73
C THR A 596 22.48 1.21 -22.36
N SER A 597 21.28 0.82 -22.77
CA SER A 597 21.06 -0.44 -23.51
C SER A 597 21.57 -0.32 -24.95
N ASN A 598 21.98 -1.44 -25.57
CA ASN A 598 22.68 -1.41 -26.87
C ASN A 598 21.87 -0.72 -27.99
N ASP A 599 20.55 -0.84 -27.97
CA ASP A 599 19.63 -0.23 -28.94
C ASP A 599 19.25 1.23 -28.60
N GLN A 600 19.79 1.81 -27.52
CA GLN A 600 19.40 3.11 -26.97
C GLN A 600 17.89 3.19 -26.63
N LYS A 601 17.35 2.11 -26.05
CA LYS A 601 15.97 2.04 -25.53
C LYS A 601 15.88 2.57 -24.09
N ASP A 602 16.95 2.38 -23.33
CA ASP A 602 17.03 2.69 -21.89
C ASP A 602 18.28 3.54 -21.63
N GLY A 603 18.09 4.67 -20.96
CA GLY A 603 19.16 5.49 -20.43
C GLY A 603 19.14 5.43 -18.91
N TRP A 604 20.31 5.20 -18.30
CA TRP A 604 20.47 5.12 -16.86
C TRP A 604 21.57 6.02 -16.33
N PHE A 605 21.31 6.68 -15.20
CA PHE A 605 22.35 7.24 -14.36
C PHE A 605 22.09 6.87 -12.91
N VAL A 606 23.09 6.33 -12.23
CA VAL A 606 23.01 6.05 -10.79
C VAL A 606 24.23 6.67 -10.14
N GLY A 607 24.01 7.57 -9.19
CA GLY A 607 25.09 8.31 -8.55
C GLY A 607 24.73 8.78 -7.15
N TYR A 608 25.75 9.03 -6.36
CA TYR A 608 25.63 9.26 -4.93
C TYR A 608 26.68 10.25 -4.40
N THR A 609 26.38 10.79 -3.23
CA THR A 609 27.27 11.54 -2.34
C THR A 609 27.28 10.83 -0.97
N ARG A 610 27.96 11.39 0.03
CA ARG A 610 27.82 10.92 1.42
C ARG A 610 26.43 11.15 2.05
N TYR A 611 25.55 11.92 1.40
CA TYR A 611 24.20 12.21 1.91
C TYR A 611 23.12 11.38 1.21
N TYR A 612 23.18 11.28 -0.11
CA TYR A 612 22.10 10.71 -0.91
C TYR A 612 22.62 9.82 -2.03
N THR A 613 21.93 8.71 -2.27
CA THR A 613 22.05 7.90 -3.49
C THR A 613 20.82 8.13 -4.35
N THR A 614 21.00 8.44 -5.63
CA THR A 614 19.89 8.62 -6.58
C THR A 614 20.10 7.82 -7.86
N SER A 615 19.08 7.05 -8.21
CA SER A 615 18.97 6.30 -9.47
C SER A 615 17.97 7.00 -10.38
N VAL A 616 18.27 7.10 -11.68
CA VAL A 616 17.40 7.68 -12.70
C VAL A 616 17.42 6.80 -13.95
N TRP A 617 16.24 6.38 -14.41
CA TRP A 617 15.97 5.77 -15.72
C TRP A 617 15.19 6.75 -16.61
N VAL A 618 15.43 6.69 -17.92
CA VAL A 618 14.62 7.35 -18.96
C VAL A 618 14.41 6.36 -20.11
N GLY A 619 13.17 6.23 -20.59
CA GLY A 619 12.82 5.32 -21.68
C GLY A 619 11.33 5.31 -22.01
N TYR A 620 10.93 4.36 -22.87
CA TYR A 620 9.54 4.11 -23.27
C TYR A 620 9.04 2.81 -22.64
N ASP A 621 7.73 2.73 -22.35
CA ASP A 621 7.15 1.52 -21.76
C ASP A 621 7.25 0.30 -22.68
N MET A 622 6.82 0.47 -23.93
CA MET A 622 7.18 -0.46 -25.01
C MET A 622 8.57 -0.07 -25.54
N PRO A 623 9.61 -0.93 -25.43
CA PRO A 623 11.00 -0.54 -25.67
C PRO A 623 11.27 0.00 -27.09
N LYS A 624 11.29 1.34 -27.22
CA LYS A 624 11.46 2.10 -28.46
C LYS A 624 12.80 2.83 -28.42
N LYS A 625 13.57 2.73 -29.52
CA LYS A 625 14.85 3.45 -29.64
C LYS A 625 14.64 4.96 -29.54
N MET A 626 15.48 5.62 -28.74
CA MET A 626 15.56 7.06 -28.63
C MET A 626 16.94 7.54 -29.10
N ASP A 627 17.00 8.20 -30.26
CA ASP A 627 18.26 8.70 -30.79
C ASP A 627 18.93 9.69 -29.82
N LYS A 628 20.23 9.49 -29.58
CA LYS A 628 21.06 10.22 -28.61
C LYS A 628 20.72 9.97 -27.13
N LEU A 629 19.82 9.04 -26.80
CA LEU A 629 19.70 8.59 -25.41
C LEU A 629 21.00 7.90 -24.98
N MET A 630 21.57 8.43 -23.90
CA MET A 630 22.75 7.93 -23.20
C MET A 630 22.60 8.23 -21.71
N GLY A 631 23.25 7.46 -20.84
CA GLY A 631 23.20 7.69 -19.39
C GLY A 631 23.60 9.10 -18.95
N SER A 632 24.52 9.76 -19.66
CA SER A 632 24.96 11.14 -19.38
C SER A 632 24.09 12.24 -20.02
N THR A 633 23.04 11.89 -20.75
CA THR A 633 22.10 12.87 -21.34
C THR A 633 20.94 13.13 -20.38
N TYR A 634 19.71 12.70 -20.71
CA TYR A 634 18.53 12.93 -19.88
C TYR A 634 18.67 12.37 -18.44
N PRO A 635 19.07 11.10 -18.22
CA PRO A 635 19.15 10.54 -16.86
C PRO A 635 20.16 11.28 -15.98
N GLY A 636 21.38 11.50 -16.50
CA GLY A 636 22.44 12.21 -15.80
C GLY A 636 22.13 13.69 -15.56
N THR A 637 21.44 14.36 -16.48
CA THR A 637 21.01 15.76 -16.31
C THR A 637 19.90 15.89 -15.26
N ILE A 638 18.94 14.96 -15.25
CA ILE A 638 17.90 14.87 -14.20
C ILE A 638 18.58 14.66 -12.84
N TRP A 639 19.47 13.66 -12.75
CA TRP A 639 20.24 13.39 -11.54
C TRP A 639 21.01 14.63 -11.06
N GLN A 640 21.76 15.30 -11.94
CA GLN A 640 22.59 16.45 -11.56
C GLN A 640 21.73 17.63 -11.07
N LYS A 641 20.66 17.98 -11.80
CA LYS A 641 19.75 19.07 -11.42
C LYS A 641 19.11 18.81 -10.05
N PHE A 642 18.55 17.62 -9.85
CA PHE A 642 17.92 17.24 -8.58
C PHE A 642 18.96 17.23 -7.45
N MET A 643 20.11 16.60 -7.65
CA MET A 643 21.14 16.49 -6.62
C MET A 643 21.78 17.84 -6.28
N LEU A 644 21.88 18.79 -7.21
CA LEU A 644 22.29 20.16 -6.88
C LEU A 644 21.30 20.80 -5.88
N LYS A 645 20.00 20.69 -6.12
CA LYS A 645 18.95 21.22 -5.23
C LYS A 645 18.93 20.48 -3.88
N ALA A 646 18.99 19.15 -3.88
CA ALA A 646 19.00 18.32 -2.67
C ALA A 646 20.22 18.58 -1.74
N HIS A 647 21.29 19.18 -2.28
CA HIS A 647 22.48 19.59 -1.53
C HIS A 647 22.54 21.10 -1.23
N GLU A 648 21.51 21.89 -1.55
CA GLU A 648 21.46 23.30 -1.16
C GLU A 648 21.54 23.44 0.37
N GLY A 649 22.38 24.39 0.82
CA GLY A 649 22.68 24.59 2.25
C GLY A 649 23.53 23.50 2.91
N ARG A 650 23.85 22.38 2.26
CA ARG A 650 24.70 21.31 2.82
C ARG A 650 26.19 21.62 2.66
N SER A 651 26.98 21.20 3.64
CA SER A 651 28.45 21.29 3.57
C SER A 651 29.02 20.13 2.75
N PRO A 652 30.03 20.34 1.89
CA PRO A 652 30.74 19.25 1.21
C PRO A 652 31.27 18.20 2.19
N MET A 653 31.04 16.92 1.88
CA MET A 653 31.54 15.79 2.67
C MET A 653 32.30 14.82 1.78
N GLU A 654 33.56 14.58 2.12
CA GLU A 654 34.43 13.62 1.41
C GLU A 654 34.02 12.17 1.67
N PHE A 655 34.23 11.31 0.67
CA PHE A 655 34.09 9.88 0.85
C PHE A 655 35.20 9.30 1.73
N LEU A 656 34.87 8.24 2.48
CA LEU A 656 35.84 7.54 3.31
C LEU A 656 36.90 6.83 2.44
N PRO A 657 38.20 6.96 2.75
CA PRO A 657 39.26 6.35 1.95
C PRO A 657 39.32 4.83 2.13
N TYR A 658 39.72 4.12 1.06
CA TYR A 658 40.09 2.71 1.12
C TYR A 658 41.52 2.53 1.64
N ALA A 659 41.80 1.37 2.23
CA ALA A 659 43.13 0.97 2.66
C ALA A 659 43.97 0.58 1.43
N GLN A 660 45.06 1.31 1.22
CA GLN A 660 46.09 0.97 0.24
C GLN A 660 46.85 -0.27 0.73
N VAL A 661 46.96 -1.29 -0.12
CA VAL A 661 47.86 -2.42 0.11
C VAL A 661 49.27 -1.95 -0.29
N SER A 662 50.20 -1.89 0.67
CA SER A 662 51.59 -1.56 0.39
C SER A 662 52.31 -2.73 -0.28
N ASP A 663 53.12 -2.45 -1.30
CA ASP A 663 53.86 -3.46 -2.10
C ASP A 663 54.81 -4.38 -1.31
N GLU A 664 55.09 -4.08 -0.04
CA GLU A 664 56.06 -4.80 0.80
C GLU A 664 55.62 -6.22 1.23
N VAL A 665 54.37 -6.64 0.97
CA VAL A 665 53.84 -7.97 1.38
C VAL A 665 53.96 -9.04 0.28
N HIS A 666 54.66 -8.77 -0.83
CA HIS A 666 54.88 -9.74 -1.93
C HIS A 666 56.14 -10.62 -1.78
N THR A 667 56.59 -10.90 -0.55
CA THR A 667 57.66 -11.90 -0.29
C THR A 667 57.24 -12.93 0.77
N PHE A 668 56.43 -13.90 0.36
CA PHE A 668 56.38 -15.21 1.02
C PHE A 668 57.20 -16.21 0.22
N HIS A 669 58.31 -16.67 0.81
CA HIS A 669 58.98 -17.89 0.36
C HIS A 669 58.11 -19.11 0.74
N PRO A 670 57.98 -20.12 -0.14
CA PRO A 670 57.40 -21.38 0.27
C PRO A 670 58.41 -22.16 1.11
N GLU A 671 58.18 -22.26 2.42
CA GLU A 671 58.84 -23.26 3.26
C GLU A 671 58.12 -24.61 3.14
N GLU A 672 58.90 -25.68 3.28
CA GLU A 672 58.48 -27.06 3.05
C GLU A 672 57.54 -27.56 4.16
N THR A 673 56.54 -28.35 3.80
CA THR A 673 55.58 -28.93 4.74
C THR A 673 56.20 -30.08 5.54
N GLU A 674 56.45 -29.87 6.85
CA GLU A 674 56.59 -30.97 7.82
C GLU A 674 55.23 -31.44 8.37
N GLU A 675 55.19 -32.67 8.87
CA GLU A 675 53.96 -33.45 9.07
C GLU A 675 53.23 -33.18 10.40
N ASN A 676 51.90 -33.14 10.28
CA ASN A 676 50.86 -33.57 11.22
C ASN A 676 51.24 -34.01 12.66
N PRO A 677 50.58 -33.41 13.67
CA PRO A 677 50.23 -34.08 14.91
C PRO A 677 48.71 -34.13 15.13
N ASP A 678 48.11 -35.33 15.15
CA ASP A 678 47.40 -35.79 16.34
C ASP A 678 47.00 -37.27 16.26
N GLN A 679 47.26 -38.01 17.33
CA GLN A 679 46.80 -39.38 17.52
C GLN A 679 45.69 -39.37 18.57
N ASN A 680 44.48 -39.81 18.20
CA ASN A 680 43.46 -40.17 19.17
C ASN A 680 43.83 -41.49 19.84
N ALA A 681 43.80 -41.52 21.17
CA ALA A 681 43.70 -42.76 21.93
C ALA A 681 42.22 -43.16 22.06
N ASP A 682 41.86 -44.38 21.63
CA ASP A 682 41.46 -45.40 22.60
C ASP A 682 41.31 -46.80 21.96
N GLU A 683 41.32 -47.80 22.84
CA GLU A 683 41.30 -49.24 22.60
C GLU A 683 39.97 -49.70 21.91
N ASN A 684 39.79 -50.87 21.30
CA ASN A 684 40.28 -52.21 21.68
C ASN A 684 39.97 -53.30 20.61
N ALA A 685 40.75 -54.38 20.61
CA ALA A 685 40.49 -55.76 20.15
C ALA A 685 39.62 -56.10 18.88
N GLY A 686 40.22 -56.82 17.92
CA GLY A 686 39.50 -57.64 16.92
C GLY A 686 40.42 -58.30 15.87
N GLN A 687 40.52 -59.63 15.84
CA GLN A 687 41.44 -60.39 14.97
C GLN A 687 40.80 -60.87 13.66
N GLN A 688 41.61 -60.93 12.58
CA GLN A 688 41.55 -61.87 11.43
C GLN A 688 40.28 -61.81 10.53
N ASP A 689 40.30 -62.14 9.23
CA ASP A 689 41.29 -62.90 8.44
C ASP A 689 41.32 -62.49 6.93
N GLN A 690 42.14 -63.18 6.15
CA GLN A 690 42.55 -62.89 4.76
C GLN A 690 41.53 -63.25 3.65
N ASN A 691 41.53 -62.51 2.53
CA ASN A 691 41.88 -62.93 1.14
C ASN A 691 41.33 -61.95 0.07
N GLN A 692 42.16 -61.44 -0.87
CA GLN A 692 42.43 -61.97 -2.25
C GLN A 692 41.17 -62.05 -3.16
N GLN A 693 41.17 -61.67 -4.45
CA GLN A 693 42.24 -61.22 -5.37
C GLN A 693 41.64 -60.59 -6.67
N GLN A 694 42.40 -59.68 -7.31
CA GLN A 694 42.68 -59.52 -8.77
C GLN A 694 41.55 -59.66 -9.84
N GLN A 695 41.34 -58.62 -10.68
CA GLN A 695 41.77 -58.51 -12.12
C GLN A 695 40.92 -59.34 -13.13
N ASP A 696 40.76 -59.04 -14.43
CA ASP A 696 41.38 -58.07 -15.35
C ASP A 696 40.58 -57.99 -16.70
N GLN A 697 40.93 -57.04 -17.60
CA GLN A 697 40.85 -57.15 -19.08
C GLN A 697 39.44 -57.23 -19.77
N GLN A 698 39.19 -56.87 -21.05
CA GLN A 698 39.98 -56.28 -22.18
C GLN A 698 39.03 -55.68 -23.27
N GLN A 699 39.55 -54.83 -24.17
CA GLN A 699 38.91 -54.45 -25.46
C GLN A 699 39.16 -55.52 -26.56
N PRO A 700 38.57 -55.44 -27.78
CA PRO A 700 39.32 -54.79 -28.89
C PRO A 700 38.53 -54.11 -30.06
N GLN A 701 39.15 -53.06 -30.59
CA GLN A 701 39.28 -52.53 -31.98
C GLN A 701 38.43 -53.02 -33.19
N ASN A 702 38.15 -52.09 -34.13
CA ASN A 702 38.47 -52.26 -35.57
C ASN A 702 38.50 -50.95 -36.41
N GLN A 703 38.96 -51.01 -37.68
CA GLN A 703 39.19 -49.89 -38.63
C GLN A 703 38.38 -50.06 -39.96
N GLN A 704 38.52 -49.36 -41.11
CA GLN A 704 39.52 -48.43 -41.68
C GLN A 704 38.98 -47.71 -42.97
N GLN A 705 39.34 -46.43 -43.25
CA GLN A 705 39.52 -45.79 -44.61
C GLN A 705 38.34 -45.77 -45.65
N GLN A 706 38.23 -44.94 -46.72
CA GLN A 706 38.79 -43.62 -47.14
C GLN A 706 37.95 -43.04 -48.34
N ASP A 707 38.28 -41.80 -48.77
CA ASP A 707 38.11 -41.20 -50.13
C ASP A 707 36.87 -40.34 -50.54
N GLN A 708 37.10 -39.56 -51.62
CA GLN A 708 36.63 -38.18 -51.86
C GLN A 708 35.60 -38.07 -53.01
N GLN A 709 34.70 -37.07 -52.96
CA GLN A 709 34.33 -36.23 -54.14
C GLN A 709 33.47 -34.99 -53.79
N GLN A 710 33.77 -33.88 -54.47
CA GLN A 710 33.03 -32.61 -54.58
C GLN A 710 33.05 -32.22 -56.10
N PRO A 711 32.27 -31.24 -56.62
CA PRO A 711 31.31 -30.33 -55.97
C PRO A 711 29.96 -30.19 -56.73
N GLN A 712 29.20 -29.13 -56.43
CA GLN A 712 28.05 -28.56 -57.18
C GLN A 712 26.67 -29.24 -57.04
N ASN A 713 25.85 -28.70 -56.12
CA ASN A 713 24.51 -28.21 -56.43
C ASN A 713 24.02 -27.24 -55.34
N GLN A 714 24.13 -25.93 -55.60
CA GLN A 714 23.26 -24.94 -54.94
C GLN A 714 21.82 -25.11 -55.46
N GLN A 715 20.83 -24.56 -54.73
CA GLN A 715 19.41 -24.35 -55.13
C GLN A 715 18.35 -25.41 -54.77
N GLN A 716 18.65 -26.52 -54.08
CA GLN A 716 17.60 -27.45 -53.56
C GLN A 716 17.80 -27.97 -52.12
N GLN A 717 18.61 -27.29 -51.30
CA GLN A 717 18.49 -27.34 -49.83
C GLN A 717 17.90 -26.04 -49.24
N ASP A 718 17.58 -25.05 -50.08
CA ASP A 718 16.81 -23.85 -49.74
C ASP A 718 15.31 -24.12 -49.51
N GLN A 719 14.94 -25.37 -49.22
CA GLN A 719 13.59 -25.79 -48.83
C GLN A 719 13.66 -26.80 -47.68
N GLN A 720 12.91 -26.50 -46.62
CA GLN A 720 12.74 -27.23 -45.36
C GLN A 720 13.85 -26.94 -44.33
N GLN A 721 13.89 -25.74 -43.74
CA GLN A 721 12.90 -25.18 -42.77
C GLN A 721 12.78 -25.93 -41.41
N PRO A 722 13.86 -26.28 -40.69
CA PRO A 722 13.81 -26.38 -39.24
C PRO A 722 13.87 -24.94 -38.69
N GLN A 723 12.76 -24.34 -38.28
CA GLN A 723 12.30 -24.38 -36.88
C GLN A 723 13.17 -23.60 -35.87
N GLU A 724 14.39 -23.14 -36.17
CA GLU A 724 15.05 -22.11 -35.35
C GLU A 724 14.33 -20.74 -35.46
N GLN A 725 13.67 -20.49 -36.60
CA GLN A 725 12.67 -19.42 -36.72
C GLN A 725 11.41 -19.65 -35.86
N GLN A 726 11.16 -20.86 -35.34
CA GLN A 726 10.14 -21.07 -34.29
C GLN A 726 10.71 -20.67 -32.91
N GLN A 727 12.00 -20.89 -32.67
CA GLN A 727 12.66 -20.51 -31.41
C GLN A 727 12.68 -18.98 -31.21
N GLN A 728 13.02 -18.21 -32.27
CA GLN A 728 12.92 -16.74 -32.26
C GLN A 728 11.49 -16.20 -32.06
N GLN A 729 10.44 -17.02 -32.26
CA GLN A 729 9.05 -16.62 -32.04
C GLN A 729 8.46 -17.16 -30.74
N GLN A 730 8.97 -18.25 -30.18
CA GLN A 730 8.55 -18.76 -28.87
C GLN A 730 8.96 -17.80 -27.73
N GLU A 731 10.16 -17.21 -27.76
CA GLU A 731 10.59 -16.26 -26.73
C GLU A 731 9.83 -14.92 -26.82
N GLN A 732 9.58 -14.42 -28.04
CA GLN A 732 8.70 -13.25 -28.23
C GLN A 732 7.27 -13.52 -27.77
N GLN A 733 6.77 -14.75 -27.90
CA GLN A 733 5.45 -15.14 -27.38
C GLN A 733 5.41 -15.23 -25.85
N GLN A 734 6.50 -15.60 -25.17
CA GLN A 734 6.52 -15.67 -23.69
C GLN A 734 6.65 -14.30 -23.01
N GLN A 735 7.52 -13.41 -23.49
CA GLN A 735 7.64 -12.08 -22.86
C GLN A 735 6.38 -11.22 -23.05
N GLN A 736 5.75 -11.26 -24.24
CA GLN A 736 4.48 -10.56 -24.45
C GLN A 736 3.33 -11.17 -23.64
N GLN A 737 3.39 -12.45 -23.28
CA GLN A 737 2.39 -13.08 -22.39
C GLN A 737 2.53 -12.62 -20.93
N GLN A 738 3.75 -12.43 -20.42
CA GLN A 738 3.95 -11.89 -19.06
C GLN A 738 3.59 -10.40 -18.95
N GLU A 739 3.93 -9.58 -19.97
CA GLU A 739 3.48 -8.18 -20.04
C GLU A 739 1.94 -8.09 -20.11
N GLN A 740 1.29 -9.00 -20.85
CA GLN A 740 -0.19 -9.08 -20.91
C GLN A 740 -0.84 -9.52 -19.60
N GLN A 741 -0.15 -10.25 -18.73
CA GLN A 741 -0.76 -10.83 -17.53
C GLN A 741 -0.62 -9.94 -16.28
N GLN A 742 0.51 -9.27 -16.05
CA GLN A 742 0.58 -8.29 -14.95
C GLN A 742 -0.20 -6.99 -15.23
N GLN A 743 -0.41 -6.64 -16.50
CA GLN A 743 -1.38 -5.60 -16.87
C GLN A 743 -2.83 -6.06 -16.65
N GLN A 744 -3.13 -7.36 -16.79
CA GLN A 744 -4.45 -7.91 -16.42
C GLN A 744 -4.72 -7.82 -14.92
N ASP A 745 -3.74 -8.08 -14.06
CA ASP A 745 -3.92 -7.98 -12.60
C ASP A 745 -4.13 -6.53 -12.15
N GLN A 746 -3.30 -5.59 -12.64
CA GLN A 746 -3.46 -4.16 -12.31
C GLN A 746 -4.77 -3.57 -12.83
N GLN A 747 -5.25 -3.99 -14.02
CA GLN A 747 -6.56 -3.57 -14.52
C GLN A 747 -7.73 -4.27 -13.83
N GLN A 748 -7.56 -5.46 -13.25
CA GLN A 748 -8.63 -6.15 -12.50
C GLN A 748 -8.86 -5.55 -11.11
N ASP A 749 -7.81 -5.13 -10.41
CA ASP A 749 -7.97 -4.35 -9.17
C ASP A 749 -8.66 -3.00 -9.44
N GLN A 750 -8.31 -2.35 -10.56
CA GLN A 750 -8.96 -1.12 -11.00
C GLN A 750 -10.45 -1.37 -11.35
N GLN A 751 -10.76 -2.44 -12.08
CA GLN A 751 -12.15 -2.85 -12.38
C GLN A 751 -12.97 -3.19 -11.12
N GLN A 752 -12.37 -3.71 -10.04
CA GLN A 752 -13.11 -3.95 -8.79
C GLN A 752 -13.31 -2.68 -7.96
N GLN A 753 -12.37 -1.73 -7.98
CA GLN A 753 -12.59 -0.43 -7.35
C GLN A 753 -13.66 0.40 -8.09
N ASP A 754 -13.70 0.33 -9.42
CA ASP A 754 -14.73 1.01 -10.22
C ASP A 754 -16.12 0.32 -10.08
N GLN A 755 -16.18 -1.01 -9.99
CA GLN A 755 -17.43 -1.73 -9.68
C GLN A 755 -18.01 -1.34 -8.30
N GLN A 756 -17.17 -1.03 -7.31
CA GLN A 756 -17.66 -0.48 -6.03
C GLN A 756 -18.18 0.95 -6.17
N GLN A 757 -17.62 1.77 -7.07
CA GLN A 757 -18.13 3.11 -7.34
C GLN A 757 -19.46 3.10 -8.10
N GLU A 758 -19.61 2.30 -9.16
CA GLU A 758 -20.86 2.25 -9.94
C GLU A 758 -22.05 1.65 -9.15
N GLN A 759 -21.82 0.68 -8.26
CA GLN A 759 -22.90 0.18 -7.39
C GLN A 759 -23.32 1.19 -6.31
N GLN A 760 -22.40 2.04 -5.82
CA GLN A 760 -22.79 3.18 -4.98
C GLN A 760 -23.58 4.24 -5.77
N GLN A 761 -23.30 4.44 -7.06
CA GLN A 761 -24.12 5.31 -7.93
C GLN A 761 -25.51 4.71 -8.21
N GLN A 762 -25.63 3.39 -8.43
CA GLN A 762 -26.92 2.70 -8.56
C GLN A 762 -27.81 2.95 -7.32
N GLN A 763 -27.26 2.79 -6.11
CA GLN A 763 -28.01 3.06 -4.86
C GLN A 763 -28.42 4.53 -4.71
N GLN A 764 -27.66 5.48 -5.27
CA GLN A 764 -28.00 6.91 -5.23
C GLN A 764 -29.12 7.25 -6.24
N GLN A 765 -29.09 6.71 -7.46
CA GLN A 765 -30.11 6.97 -8.47
C GLN A 765 -31.45 6.26 -8.19
N GLU A 766 -31.45 5.06 -7.59
CA GLU A 766 -32.67 4.39 -7.16
C GLU A 766 -33.40 5.14 -6.03
N GLN A 767 -32.65 5.75 -5.10
CA GLN A 767 -33.24 6.64 -4.08
C GLN A 767 -33.86 7.90 -4.72
N GLN A 768 -33.28 8.39 -5.81
CA GLN A 768 -33.80 9.54 -6.56
C GLN A 768 -35.11 9.19 -7.29
N GLN A 769 -35.16 8.06 -8.00
CA GLN A 769 -36.38 7.56 -8.66
C GLN A 769 -37.53 7.29 -7.68
N GLN A 770 -37.24 6.85 -6.45
CA GLN A 770 -38.26 6.67 -5.41
C GLN A 770 -38.75 8.00 -4.81
N GLN A 771 -37.92 9.05 -4.78
CA GLN A 771 -38.36 10.40 -4.39
C GLN A 771 -39.25 11.02 -5.46
N ASP A 772 -38.94 10.84 -6.75
CA ASP A 772 -39.76 11.36 -7.85
C ASP A 772 -41.13 10.64 -7.91
N GLN A 773 -41.17 9.31 -7.71
CA GLN A 773 -42.43 8.56 -7.59
C GLN A 773 -43.31 9.04 -6.42
N GLN A 774 -42.73 9.47 -5.30
CA GLN A 774 -43.48 10.06 -4.19
C GLN A 774 -44.02 11.46 -4.52
N GLN A 775 -43.31 12.25 -5.33
CA GLN A 775 -43.79 13.57 -5.78
C GLN A 775 -44.93 13.44 -6.79
N ASP A 776 -44.85 12.50 -7.74
CA ASP A 776 -45.91 12.27 -8.73
C ASP A 776 -47.19 11.71 -8.10
N GLN A 777 -47.10 10.84 -7.07
CA GLN A 777 -48.27 10.42 -6.31
C GLN A 777 -48.91 11.59 -5.53
N GLN A 778 -48.11 12.44 -4.90
CA GLN A 778 -48.64 13.64 -4.21
C GLN A 778 -49.27 14.66 -5.17
N GLN A 779 -48.90 14.68 -6.45
CA GLN A 779 -49.59 15.48 -7.47
C GLN A 779 -50.90 14.83 -7.95
N GLN A 780 -50.97 13.49 -8.04
CA GLN A 780 -52.23 12.78 -8.37
C GLN A 780 -53.28 12.91 -7.26
N ASP A 781 -52.87 12.86 -5.99
CA ASP A 781 -53.74 13.08 -4.82
C ASP A 781 -54.22 14.53 -4.67
N GLN A 782 -53.67 15.49 -5.44
CA GLN A 782 -54.13 16.88 -5.51
C GLN A 782 -55.04 17.17 -6.73
N GLN A 783 -55.32 16.17 -7.58
CA GLN A 783 -56.19 16.30 -8.76
C GLN A 783 -57.49 15.48 -8.68
N GLN A 784 -57.79 14.88 -7.52
CA GLN A 784 -59.07 14.21 -7.19
C GLN A 784 -59.83 14.97 -6.10
#